data_AF-A0A832MG19-F1
#
_entry.id   AF-A0A832MG19-F1
#
_cell.length_a   1.000
_cell.length_b   1.000
_cell.length_c   1.000
_cell.angle_alpha   90.00
_cell.angle_beta   90.00
_cell.angle_gamma   90.00
#
_symmetry.space_group_name_H-M   'P 1'
#
loop_
_entity.id
_entity.type
_entity.pdbx_description
1 polymer ?
#
loop_
_entity_poly.entity_id
_entity_poly.type
_entity_poly.pdbx_seq_one_letter_code
_entity_poly.pdbx_strand_id
1 'polypeptide(L)'
;ASGLSSGGDNRFDGDYFKARWSETGVIEADCLLCHLPEYNFKKRNEQLAKLNFKWAATEGAGFGHVIGAVASNQTPQVAYDSSRFDPDGNVLVHIAPEPRNETCLNCHAKPNWKKRGASFSARTDVHIAAGLRCVDCHAAGSRAADPRIRGREFHQFGKGDCPSGWVRNDLDDTVRSCEECHLKGWNNAPRASHAWLPPLHMEKLSCQACHIPNRTVKSALVQASDVFNPAPYITPPGKRIWTFYDQEMGFWNHYGELESFTTRDQPTDITRPTLFTYKGKIYPGNSVHSMWVGYEEQGKPGLNQLFMKDFFTMWKQHRDSGGTNYPQLAAIKDDNGDGTLEVNRPEEIDALLAATKEYLTKTGFPLEGRRLVWVCDDRAWYSSKESKLLPKLQHEATPYASVFKFSHDVAPARAALGAGGCTDCHASNSKFFDRAVLLAAFSPEDGKPRWTPNYTMLGYPKWAVRLGAFREATLKPVIYALLALLVGLLIIIGLREMAVRHQVATPQIVSTLAWLALAGLVVGGIIVARTPDLAEYMAARRFTLDAAHFWVGIGILLIGLALALQGPVKGAAAGAPAGLGKVLWVLLIFTGACGGLVLLKPGFLAALTRLAYTGFDLGLALLALASVITMLWRLGMGAGKRRDTIERQNAAA
;
A
#
# COMPACT_ATOMS: atom_id res chain seq x y z
N ALA A 1 -39.89 38.69 -6.37
CA ALA A 1 -40.17 37.39 -5.72
C ALA A 1 -39.22 36.35 -6.32
N SER A 2 -38.81 35.34 -5.55
CA SER A 2 -37.81 34.33 -5.95
C SER A 2 -38.24 33.43 -7.13
N GLY A 3 -39.49 33.48 -7.57
CA GLY A 3 -40.02 32.62 -8.63
C GLY A 3 -40.25 31.16 -8.19
N LEU A 4 -40.06 30.87 -6.90
CA LEU A 4 -40.21 29.54 -6.31
C LEU A 4 -41.52 29.43 -5.54
N SER A 5 -42.15 28.26 -5.61
CA SER A 5 -43.36 27.90 -4.87
C SER A 5 -43.00 27.06 -3.64
N SER A 6 -43.35 27.53 -2.44
CA SER A 6 -43.13 26.80 -1.18
C SER A 6 -43.81 25.44 -1.20
N GLY A 7 -43.06 24.35 -0.96
CA GLY A 7 -43.59 23.00 -0.93
C GLY A 7 -44.12 22.48 -2.27
N GLY A 8 -43.92 23.23 -3.35
CA GLY A 8 -44.32 22.89 -4.71
C GLY A 8 -43.19 22.24 -5.51
N ASP A 9 -43.49 21.90 -6.76
CA ASP A 9 -42.50 21.45 -7.74
C ASP A 9 -41.84 22.67 -8.39
N ASN A 10 -40.56 22.86 -8.06
CA ASN A 10 -39.67 23.89 -8.58
C ASN A 10 -38.60 23.31 -9.51
N ARG A 11 -38.70 22.02 -9.86
CA ARG A 11 -37.74 21.24 -10.65
C ARG A 11 -36.38 21.07 -9.96
N PHE A 12 -36.36 21.00 -8.63
CA PHE A 12 -35.19 20.66 -7.83
C PHE A 12 -35.39 19.33 -7.09
N ASP A 13 -34.29 18.59 -6.87
CA ASP A 13 -34.35 17.27 -6.20
C ASP A 13 -35.03 17.31 -4.81
N GLY A 14 -34.92 18.43 -4.09
CA GLY A 14 -35.55 18.57 -2.77
C GLY A 14 -37.05 18.81 -2.80
N ASP A 15 -37.66 19.05 -3.96
CA ASP A 15 -39.13 19.21 -4.09
C ASP A 15 -39.88 17.93 -3.76
N TYR A 16 -39.24 16.76 -3.94
CA TYR A 16 -39.77 15.48 -3.45
C TYR A 16 -40.09 15.52 -1.94
N PHE A 17 -39.31 16.27 -1.16
CA PHE A 17 -39.51 16.48 0.27
C PHE A 17 -40.37 17.70 0.59
N LYS A 18 -41.02 18.31 -0.41
CA LYS A 18 -41.80 19.56 -0.29
C LYS A 18 -41.00 20.67 0.37
N ALA A 19 -39.77 20.88 -0.09
CA ALA A 19 -38.89 21.91 0.44
C ALA A 19 -39.48 23.34 0.28
N ARG A 20 -39.21 24.19 1.25
CA ARG A 20 -39.74 25.56 1.38
C ARG A 20 -38.81 26.59 0.73
N TRP A 21 -38.54 26.42 -0.57
CA TRP A 21 -37.46 27.16 -1.23
C TRP A 21 -37.68 28.67 -1.30
N SER A 22 -38.93 29.14 -1.30
CA SER A 22 -39.24 30.58 -1.24
C SER A 22 -38.76 31.24 0.05
N GLU A 23 -38.74 30.48 1.15
CA GLU A 23 -38.35 30.93 2.47
C GLU A 23 -36.87 30.68 2.73
N THR A 24 -36.36 29.49 2.38
CA THR A 24 -34.95 29.11 2.61
C THR A 24 -33.99 29.76 1.63
N GLY A 25 -34.46 30.01 0.40
CA GLY A 25 -33.61 30.20 -0.76
C GLY A 25 -32.75 28.97 -1.08
N VAL A 26 -31.70 29.15 -1.87
CA VAL A 26 -30.81 28.08 -2.34
C VAL A 26 -29.38 28.29 -1.87
N ILE A 27 -28.61 27.21 -1.76
CA ILE A 27 -27.17 27.25 -1.48
C ILE A 27 -26.44 27.38 -2.83
N GLU A 28 -25.88 28.55 -3.10
CA GLU A 28 -25.10 28.80 -4.32
C GLU A 28 -23.63 28.38 -4.17
N ALA A 29 -22.91 28.38 -5.30
CA ALA A 29 -21.46 28.20 -5.28
C ALA A 29 -20.80 29.38 -4.54
N ASP A 30 -19.96 29.06 -3.55
CA ASP A 30 -19.31 30.04 -2.70
C ASP A 30 -17.80 30.00 -2.93
N CYS A 31 -17.29 30.96 -3.72
CA CYS A 31 -15.86 31.08 -4.01
C CYS A 31 -15.04 31.35 -2.75
N LEU A 32 -15.61 32.10 -1.78
CA LEU A 32 -14.93 32.53 -0.57
C LEU A 32 -14.74 31.39 0.41
N LEU A 33 -15.59 30.35 0.35
CA LEU A 33 -15.36 29.11 1.08
C LEU A 33 -13.95 28.55 0.84
N CYS A 34 -13.45 28.68 -0.39
CA CYS A 34 -12.11 28.22 -0.79
C CYS A 34 -11.04 29.31 -0.67
N HIS A 35 -11.40 30.53 -1.05
CA HIS A 35 -10.44 31.61 -1.30
C HIS A 35 -10.36 32.66 -0.18
N LEU A 36 -11.26 32.69 0.79
CA LEU A 36 -11.18 33.60 1.94
C LEU A 36 -10.60 32.86 3.16
N PRO A 37 -9.37 33.15 3.60
CA PRO A 37 -8.77 32.44 4.73
C PRO A 37 -9.53 32.55 6.04
N GLU A 38 -10.25 33.64 6.24
CA GLU A 38 -11.01 33.95 7.46
C GLU A 38 -12.44 33.36 7.44
N TYR A 39 -12.80 32.60 6.40
CA TYR A 39 -14.14 32.06 6.23
C TYR A 39 -14.57 31.16 7.40
N ASN A 40 -15.72 31.48 7.98
CA ASN A 40 -16.26 30.82 9.16
C ASN A 40 -17.25 29.69 8.79
N PHE A 41 -16.72 28.49 8.60
CA PHE A 41 -17.51 27.28 8.33
C PHE A 41 -18.55 26.97 9.41
N LYS A 42 -18.23 27.24 10.68
CA LYS A 42 -19.15 26.97 11.79
C LYS A 42 -20.41 27.82 11.67
N LYS A 43 -20.24 29.14 11.50
CA LYS A 43 -21.35 30.07 11.32
C LYS A 43 -22.16 29.76 10.05
N ARG A 44 -21.49 29.44 8.93
CA ARG A 44 -22.17 28.97 7.72
C ARG A 44 -23.06 27.75 8.03
N ASN A 45 -22.52 26.74 8.70
CA ASN A 45 -23.25 25.51 9.02
C ASN A 45 -24.40 25.74 10.02
N GLU A 46 -24.25 26.67 10.96
CA GLU A 46 -25.36 27.11 11.84
C GLU A 46 -26.51 27.72 11.03
N GLN A 47 -26.21 28.53 10.00
CA GLN A 47 -27.23 29.06 9.10
C GLN A 47 -27.88 27.96 8.25
N LEU A 48 -27.12 26.97 7.79
CA LEU A 48 -27.68 25.81 7.10
C LEU A 48 -28.64 25.00 8.00
N ALA A 49 -28.29 24.81 9.28
CA ALA A 49 -29.16 24.13 10.24
C ALA A 49 -30.46 24.92 10.51
N LYS A 50 -30.41 26.25 10.41
CA LYS A 50 -31.59 27.14 10.48
C LYS A 50 -32.41 27.18 9.18
N LEU A 51 -32.00 26.43 8.16
CA LEU A 51 -32.54 26.47 6.79
C LEU A 51 -32.39 27.84 6.09
N ASN A 52 -31.44 28.66 6.52
CA ASN A 52 -31.16 29.99 5.96
C ASN A 52 -30.20 29.87 4.76
N PHE A 53 -30.52 29.03 3.78
CA PHE A 53 -29.61 28.64 2.70
C PHE A 53 -29.04 29.81 1.91
N LYS A 54 -29.89 30.78 1.53
CA LYS A 54 -29.48 31.99 0.79
C LYS A 54 -28.42 32.83 1.50
N TRP A 55 -28.44 32.86 2.82
CA TRP A 55 -27.65 33.81 3.62
C TRP A 55 -26.41 33.17 4.26
N ALA A 56 -26.26 31.86 4.13
CA ALA A 56 -25.19 31.12 4.79
C ALA A 56 -23.79 31.59 4.36
N ALA A 57 -23.59 31.92 3.08
CA ALA A 57 -22.33 32.44 2.56
C ALA A 57 -21.97 33.81 3.15
N THR A 58 -22.93 34.72 3.28
CA THR A 58 -22.73 36.06 3.85
C THR A 58 -22.26 36.01 5.30
N GLU A 59 -22.89 35.19 6.13
CA GLU A 59 -22.47 34.98 7.52
C GLU A 59 -21.12 34.25 7.58
N GLY A 60 -20.92 33.26 6.71
CA GLY A 60 -19.67 32.51 6.61
C GLY A 60 -18.48 33.39 6.24
N ALA A 61 -18.64 34.28 5.27
CA ALA A 61 -17.61 35.23 4.86
C ALA A 61 -17.41 36.39 5.85
N GLY A 62 -18.31 36.56 6.83
CA GLY A 62 -18.25 37.64 7.81
C GLY A 62 -18.63 39.01 7.23
N PHE A 63 -19.38 39.05 6.12
CA PHE A 63 -19.87 40.30 5.52
C PHE A 63 -21.11 40.86 6.22
N GLY A 64 -21.79 40.04 7.02
CA GLY A 64 -22.94 40.47 7.80
C GLY A 64 -23.41 39.41 8.78
N HIS A 65 -24.33 39.81 9.64
CA HIS A 65 -24.99 38.95 10.60
C HIS A 65 -26.44 38.68 10.21
N VAL A 66 -26.84 37.42 10.22
CA VAL A 66 -28.15 36.92 9.81
C VAL A 66 -29.00 36.65 11.04
N ILE A 67 -30.06 37.44 11.17
CA ILE A 67 -31.02 37.39 12.28
C ILE A 67 -32.27 36.63 11.82
N GLY A 68 -32.74 35.69 12.65
CA GLY A 68 -33.92 34.86 12.37
C GLY A 68 -33.58 33.49 11.78
N ALA A 69 -34.58 32.60 11.74
CA ALA A 69 -34.44 31.24 11.22
C ALA A 69 -35.70 30.80 10.47
N VAL A 70 -35.52 30.34 9.23
CA VAL A 70 -36.61 29.75 8.43
C VAL A 70 -37.14 28.48 9.07
N ALA A 71 -36.28 27.69 9.71
CA ALA A 71 -36.67 26.53 10.51
C ALA A 71 -37.69 26.88 11.63
N SER A 72 -37.68 28.13 12.11
CA SER A 72 -38.60 28.65 13.14
C SER A 72 -39.73 29.51 12.55
N ASN A 73 -39.99 29.41 11.24
CA ASN A 73 -40.99 30.23 10.52
C ASN A 73 -40.74 31.74 10.61
N GLN A 74 -39.49 32.16 10.77
CA GLN A 74 -39.09 33.56 10.76
C GLN A 74 -38.51 33.93 9.39
N THR A 75 -38.65 35.19 9.00
CA THR A 75 -38.01 35.73 7.79
C THR A 75 -36.59 36.21 8.14
N PRO A 76 -35.52 35.61 7.59
CA PRO A 76 -34.17 36.05 7.90
C PRO A 76 -33.88 37.46 7.37
N GLN A 77 -33.16 38.24 8.18
CA GLN A 77 -32.68 39.58 7.81
C GLN A 77 -31.16 39.64 7.97
N VAL A 78 -30.50 40.43 7.11
CA VAL A 78 -29.04 40.61 7.13
C VAL A 78 -28.70 42.01 7.62
N ALA A 79 -27.89 42.09 8.67
CA ALA A 79 -27.21 43.30 9.08
C ALA A 79 -25.76 43.26 8.55
N TYR A 80 -25.47 44.03 7.50
CA TYR A 80 -24.13 44.07 6.89
C TYR A 80 -23.11 44.79 7.77
N ASP A 81 -21.89 44.29 7.79
CA ASP A 81 -20.76 44.94 8.45
C ASP A 81 -20.16 45.98 7.51
N SER A 82 -20.49 47.26 7.73
CA SER A 82 -20.00 48.37 6.90
C SER A 82 -18.47 48.47 6.82
N SER A 83 -17.72 47.93 7.79
CA SER A 83 -16.25 47.91 7.73
C SER A 83 -15.68 47.01 6.63
N ARG A 84 -16.52 46.15 6.05
CA ARG A 84 -16.19 45.27 4.93
C ARG A 84 -16.44 45.89 3.56
N PHE A 85 -16.86 47.15 3.52
CA PHE A 85 -17.17 47.86 2.28
C PHE A 85 -16.33 49.14 2.19
N ASP A 86 -15.87 49.47 0.99
CA ASP A 86 -15.22 50.75 0.72
C ASP A 86 -16.27 51.88 0.55
N PRO A 87 -15.86 53.16 0.42
CA PRO A 87 -16.78 54.27 0.24
C PRO A 87 -17.65 54.19 -1.04
N ASP A 88 -17.21 53.44 -2.04
CA ASP A 88 -17.94 53.21 -3.30
C ASP A 88 -18.93 52.04 -3.20
N GLY A 89 -18.94 51.33 -2.06
CA GLY A 89 -19.80 50.17 -1.80
C GLY A 89 -19.25 48.85 -2.31
N ASN A 90 -17.98 48.78 -2.74
CA ASN A 90 -17.35 47.52 -3.11
C ASN A 90 -16.93 46.75 -1.86
N VAL A 91 -16.95 45.41 -1.96
CA VAL A 91 -16.54 44.55 -0.85
C VAL A 91 -15.02 44.47 -0.77
N LEU A 92 -14.48 44.71 0.42
CA LEU A 92 -13.07 44.51 0.75
C LEU A 92 -12.82 43.02 1.08
N VAL A 93 -12.32 42.26 0.10
CA VAL A 93 -12.13 40.81 0.24
C VAL A 93 -10.66 40.42 0.18
N HIS A 94 -10.19 39.67 1.18
CA HIS A 94 -8.91 38.97 1.14
C HIS A 94 -9.04 37.67 0.37
N ILE A 95 -8.62 37.67 -0.90
CA ILE A 95 -8.69 36.49 -1.77
C ILE A 95 -7.31 35.84 -1.86
N ALA A 96 -7.17 34.67 -1.24
CA ALA A 96 -6.02 33.80 -1.44
C ALA A 96 -6.07 33.19 -2.85
N PRO A 97 -5.05 33.37 -3.70
CA PRO A 97 -5.04 32.83 -5.06
C PRO A 97 -5.02 31.29 -5.07
N GLU A 98 -4.56 30.68 -3.97
CA GLU A 98 -4.48 29.23 -3.80
C GLU A 98 -5.07 28.88 -2.43
N PRO A 99 -6.05 27.96 -2.39
CA PRO A 99 -6.62 27.50 -1.14
C PRO A 99 -5.57 26.93 -0.19
N ARG A 100 -5.74 27.19 1.10
CA ARG A 100 -4.91 26.59 2.16
C ARG A 100 -5.37 25.16 2.46
N ASN A 101 -4.52 24.35 3.07
CA ASN A 101 -4.85 22.95 3.38
C ASN A 101 -6.03 22.84 4.34
N GLU A 102 -6.11 23.74 5.32
CA GLU A 102 -7.17 23.78 6.32
C GLU A 102 -8.55 23.87 5.66
N THR A 103 -8.64 24.60 4.54
CA THR A 103 -9.87 24.76 3.76
C THR A 103 -10.37 23.41 3.24
N CYS A 104 -9.49 22.62 2.63
CA CYS A 104 -9.82 21.28 2.16
C CYS A 104 -10.12 20.33 3.32
N LEU A 105 -9.34 20.43 4.39
CA LEU A 105 -9.40 19.54 5.55
C LEU A 105 -10.64 19.73 6.42
N ASN A 106 -11.36 20.86 6.32
CA ASN A 106 -12.67 21.03 6.95
C ASN A 106 -13.66 19.92 6.58
N CYS A 107 -13.61 19.45 5.33
CA CYS A 107 -14.46 18.38 4.84
C CYS A 107 -13.71 17.06 4.66
N HIS A 108 -12.45 17.10 4.21
CA HIS A 108 -11.70 15.90 3.88
C HIS A 108 -11.05 15.23 5.08
N ALA A 109 -10.68 15.97 6.14
CA ALA A 109 -9.95 15.36 7.25
C ALA A 109 -10.80 14.29 7.92
N LYS A 110 -11.97 14.66 8.47
CA LYS A 110 -12.84 13.75 9.22
C LYS A 110 -13.12 12.42 8.50
N PRO A 111 -13.71 12.37 7.30
CA PRO A 111 -14.03 11.11 6.65
C PRO A 111 -12.81 10.27 6.24
N ASN A 112 -11.70 10.91 5.90
CA ASN A 112 -10.50 10.21 5.42
C ASN A 112 -9.69 9.60 6.58
N TRP A 113 -9.49 10.32 7.69
CA TRP A 113 -8.86 9.69 8.87
C TRP A 113 -9.77 8.62 9.44
N LYS A 114 -11.06 8.94 9.57
CA LYS A 114 -12.10 8.06 10.09
C LYS A 114 -12.16 6.74 9.36
N LYS A 115 -12.28 6.70 8.03
CA LYS A 115 -12.56 5.43 7.30
C LYS A 115 -11.36 4.87 6.56
N ARG A 116 -10.50 5.76 6.06
CA ARG A 116 -9.42 5.42 5.12
C ARG A 116 -8.05 5.42 5.80
N GLY A 117 -7.99 5.80 7.08
CA GLY A 117 -6.76 5.87 7.87
C GLY A 117 -5.79 6.95 7.39
N ALA A 118 -6.27 8.06 6.81
CA ALA A 118 -5.43 9.16 6.31
C ALA A 118 -5.43 10.40 7.21
N SER A 119 -4.25 10.75 7.72
CA SER A 119 -4.11 11.76 8.77
C SER A 119 -3.92 13.18 8.24
N PHE A 120 -3.22 13.34 7.10
CA PHE A 120 -2.86 14.64 6.50
C PHE A 120 -2.05 15.53 7.45
N SER A 121 -1.01 14.98 8.09
CA SER A 121 -0.16 15.71 9.02
C SER A 121 1.29 15.73 8.57
N ALA A 122 2.04 16.75 9.01
CA ALA A 122 3.50 16.79 8.81
C ALA A 122 4.24 15.62 9.47
N ARG A 123 3.63 14.96 10.46
CA ARG A 123 4.19 13.75 11.09
C ARG A 123 4.11 12.53 10.18
N THR A 124 3.10 12.47 9.32
CA THR A 124 2.71 11.25 8.59
C THR A 124 2.97 11.34 7.10
N ASP A 125 3.06 12.55 6.54
CA ASP A 125 3.28 12.79 5.12
C ASP A 125 4.47 13.72 4.87
N VAL A 126 5.46 13.22 4.12
CA VAL A 126 6.68 13.97 3.76
C VAL A 126 6.39 15.22 2.93
N HIS A 127 5.31 15.22 2.13
CA HIS A 127 4.95 16.37 1.30
C HIS A 127 4.36 17.49 2.14
N ILE A 128 3.48 17.15 3.09
CA ILE A 128 2.93 18.12 4.04
C ILE A 128 4.05 18.65 4.95
N ALA A 129 4.96 17.78 5.39
CA ALA A 129 6.15 18.19 6.15
C ALA A 129 7.05 19.16 5.36
N ALA A 130 7.13 19.01 4.04
CA ALA A 130 7.85 19.90 3.13
C ALA A 130 7.07 21.19 2.78
N GLY A 131 5.84 21.36 3.28
CA GLY A 131 5.02 22.55 3.08
C GLY A 131 4.13 22.53 1.82
N LEU A 132 3.97 21.36 1.16
CA LEU A 132 3.05 21.26 0.02
C LEU A 132 1.60 21.40 0.47
N ARG A 133 0.83 22.07 -0.38
CA ARG A 133 -0.63 22.19 -0.28
C ARG A 133 -1.35 21.11 -1.06
N CYS A 134 -2.58 20.81 -0.68
CA CYS A 134 -3.45 19.87 -1.39
C CYS A 134 -3.53 20.23 -2.88
N VAL A 135 -3.65 21.52 -3.20
CA VAL A 135 -3.76 22.05 -4.56
C VAL A 135 -2.45 22.04 -5.35
N ASP A 136 -1.29 21.76 -4.74
CA ASP A 136 -0.04 21.60 -5.49
C ASP A 136 -0.03 20.27 -6.27
N CYS A 137 -0.72 19.25 -5.73
CA CYS A 137 -1.00 17.99 -6.41
C CYS A 137 -2.37 18.00 -7.11
N HIS A 138 -3.42 18.35 -6.37
CA HIS A 138 -4.80 18.48 -6.85
C HIS A 138 -5.05 19.84 -7.50
N ALA A 139 -4.14 20.25 -8.38
CA ALA A 139 -4.21 21.56 -9.04
C ALA A 139 -5.49 21.69 -9.88
N ALA A 140 -6.00 22.91 -9.96
CA ALA A 140 -7.15 23.29 -10.77
C ALA A 140 -6.84 24.56 -11.56
N GLY A 141 -7.74 24.92 -12.47
CA GLY A 141 -7.66 26.17 -13.21
C GLY A 141 -6.38 26.30 -14.01
N SER A 142 -5.80 27.49 -14.04
CA SER A 142 -4.61 27.79 -14.85
C SER A 142 -3.35 27.05 -14.39
N ARG A 143 -3.34 26.52 -13.16
CA ARG A 143 -2.21 25.79 -12.57
C ARG A 143 -2.26 24.28 -12.78
N ALA A 144 -3.36 23.74 -13.29
CA ALA A 144 -3.45 22.31 -13.56
C ALA A 144 -2.43 21.89 -14.62
N ALA A 145 -1.73 20.78 -14.37
CA ALA A 145 -0.82 20.18 -15.34
C ALA A 145 -1.57 19.50 -16.49
N ASP A 146 -2.71 18.88 -16.17
CA ASP A 146 -3.54 18.16 -17.12
C ASP A 146 -4.42 19.12 -17.95
N PRO A 147 -4.37 19.06 -19.28
CA PRO A 147 -5.14 19.95 -20.15
C PRO A 147 -6.65 19.80 -20.01
N ARG A 148 -7.18 18.65 -19.56
CA ARG A 148 -8.63 18.40 -19.39
C ARG A 148 -9.27 19.30 -18.35
N ILE A 149 -8.47 19.80 -17.40
CA ILE A 149 -8.92 20.63 -16.28
C ILE A 149 -8.21 21.98 -16.21
N ARG A 150 -7.39 22.30 -17.22
CA ARG A 150 -6.64 23.56 -17.28
C ARG A 150 -7.46 24.64 -17.97
N GLY A 151 -7.68 25.75 -17.28
CA GLY A 151 -8.38 26.91 -17.83
C GLY A 151 -8.50 28.05 -16.84
N ARG A 152 -8.91 29.24 -17.32
CA ARG A 152 -9.23 30.36 -16.42
C ARG A 152 -10.48 30.00 -15.61
N GLU A 153 -10.41 30.13 -14.28
CA GLU A 153 -11.53 29.90 -13.35
C GLU A 153 -12.16 28.49 -13.46
N PHE A 154 -11.39 27.50 -13.93
CA PHE A 154 -11.86 26.12 -14.06
C PHE A 154 -11.69 25.35 -12.74
N HIS A 155 -12.80 25.07 -12.04
CA HIS A 155 -12.80 24.47 -10.69
C HIS A 155 -12.86 22.93 -10.67
N GLN A 156 -12.41 22.28 -11.74
CA GLN A 156 -12.18 20.84 -11.72
C GLN A 156 -10.81 20.57 -11.10
N PHE A 157 -10.79 20.21 -9.83
CA PHE A 157 -9.56 19.81 -9.14
C PHE A 157 -9.05 18.49 -9.70
N GLY A 158 -7.73 18.38 -9.89
CA GLY A 158 -7.08 17.15 -10.32
C GLY A 158 -7.57 15.95 -9.52
N LYS A 159 -8.29 15.04 -10.17
CA LYS A 159 -8.84 13.83 -9.57
C LYS A 159 -7.80 12.71 -9.65
N GLY A 160 -7.57 12.07 -8.51
CA GLY A 160 -6.84 10.80 -8.46
C GLY A 160 -7.76 9.63 -8.80
N ASP A 161 -7.19 8.58 -9.34
CA ASP A 161 -7.92 7.35 -9.67
C ASP A 161 -8.18 6.51 -8.42
N CYS A 162 -9.45 6.21 -8.11
CA CYS A 162 -9.86 5.44 -6.94
C CYS A 162 -10.82 4.32 -7.38
N PRO A 163 -10.54 3.03 -7.11
CA PRO A 163 -11.37 1.92 -7.61
C PRO A 163 -12.85 2.01 -7.22
N SER A 164 -13.17 2.60 -6.07
CA SER A 164 -14.56 2.78 -5.61
C SER A 164 -15.18 4.15 -5.94
N GLY A 165 -14.48 5.01 -6.67
CA GLY A 165 -14.96 6.35 -7.02
C GLY A 165 -15.40 6.42 -8.48
N TRP A 166 -16.71 6.36 -8.72
CA TRP A 166 -17.28 6.33 -10.08
C TRP A 166 -17.68 7.71 -10.64
N VAL A 167 -17.52 8.76 -9.83
CA VAL A 167 -17.87 10.12 -10.23
C VAL A 167 -16.79 10.67 -11.16
N ARG A 168 -17.19 11.08 -12.37
CA ARG A 168 -16.31 11.73 -13.36
C ARG A 168 -15.03 10.95 -13.63
N ASN A 169 -15.17 9.67 -14.02
CA ASN A 169 -14.03 8.81 -14.37
C ASN A 169 -13.26 9.32 -15.59
N ASP A 170 -13.88 10.15 -16.43
CA ASP A 170 -13.21 10.90 -17.50
C ASP A 170 -12.09 11.83 -16.99
N LEU A 171 -12.12 12.20 -15.70
CA LEU A 171 -11.10 13.01 -15.03
C LEU A 171 -10.12 12.17 -14.20
N ASP A 172 -10.16 10.84 -14.23
CA ASP A 172 -9.16 10.03 -13.54
C ASP A 172 -7.74 10.37 -14.00
N ASP A 173 -6.81 10.33 -13.04
CA ASP A 173 -5.39 10.62 -13.20
C ASP A 173 -5.10 12.04 -13.75
N THR A 174 -5.98 13.01 -13.49
CA THR A 174 -5.73 14.45 -13.76
C THR A 174 -4.92 15.13 -12.65
N VAL A 175 -4.78 14.49 -11.49
CA VAL A 175 -3.89 14.92 -10.40
C VAL A 175 -2.42 14.88 -10.85
N ARG A 176 -1.60 15.82 -10.38
CA ARG A 176 -0.15 15.81 -10.63
C ARG A 176 0.45 14.50 -10.11
N SER A 177 1.16 13.77 -10.96
CA SER A 177 1.73 12.47 -10.61
C SER A 177 3.05 12.59 -9.85
N CYS A 178 3.47 11.50 -9.20
CA CYS A 178 4.76 11.42 -8.51
C CYS A 178 5.93 11.67 -9.47
N GLU A 179 5.82 11.18 -10.71
CA GLU A 179 6.84 11.28 -11.74
C GLU A 179 7.07 12.73 -12.22
N GLU A 180 6.04 13.58 -12.22
CA GLU A 180 6.23 14.99 -12.60
C GLU A 180 7.15 15.74 -11.64
N CYS A 181 7.03 15.45 -10.34
CA CYS A 181 7.91 16.02 -9.33
C CYS A 181 9.26 15.30 -9.32
N HIS A 182 9.27 13.99 -9.12
CA HIS A 182 10.48 13.24 -8.79
C HIS A 182 11.33 12.81 -10.00
N LEU A 183 10.75 12.75 -11.19
CA LEU A 183 11.47 12.41 -12.43
C LEU A 183 11.66 13.62 -13.35
N LYS A 184 10.65 14.49 -13.52
CA LYS A 184 10.77 15.72 -14.34
C LYS A 184 11.35 16.90 -13.55
N GLY A 185 11.24 16.90 -12.21
CA GLY A 185 11.87 17.89 -11.33
C GLY A 185 11.03 19.13 -11.07
N TRP A 186 9.71 19.00 -11.12
CA TRP A 186 8.83 20.12 -10.80
C TRP A 186 8.97 20.53 -9.31
N ASN A 187 8.91 21.83 -9.05
CA ASN A 187 8.91 22.45 -7.72
C ASN A 187 10.06 22.01 -6.79
N ASN A 188 11.28 21.88 -7.34
CA ASN A 188 12.50 21.50 -6.60
C ASN A 188 12.39 20.18 -5.82
N ALA A 189 11.53 19.25 -6.27
CA ALA A 189 11.38 17.96 -5.62
C ALA A 189 12.66 17.10 -5.71
N PRO A 190 12.97 16.30 -4.67
CA PRO A 190 14.10 15.37 -4.72
C PRO A 190 14.01 14.41 -5.92
N ARG A 191 15.12 14.23 -6.64
CA ARG A 191 15.17 13.33 -7.80
C ARG A 191 15.21 11.87 -7.37
N ALA A 192 14.29 11.07 -7.90
CA ALA A 192 14.20 9.65 -7.57
C ALA A 192 14.91 8.79 -8.64
N SER A 193 16.21 8.55 -8.47
CA SER A 193 17.02 7.82 -9.47
C SER A 193 16.75 6.32 -9.51
N HIS A 194 16.50 5.70 -8.34
CA HIS A 194 16.31 4.25 -8.19
C HIS A 194 17.35 3.37 -8.91
N ALA A 195 18.59 3.88 -9.11
CA ALA A 195 19.58 3.24 -9.98
C ALA A 195 19.97 1.80 -9.56
N TRP A 196 19.77 1.47 -8.28
CA TRP A 196 20.05 0.16 -7.70
C TRP A 196 18.93 -0.87 -7.92
N LEU A 197 17.73 -0.43 -8.33
CA LEU A 197 16.55 -1.28 -8.42
C LEU A 197 16.32 -1.73 -9.88
N PRO A 198 16.13 -3.04 -10.14
CA PRO A 198 15.83 -3.51 -11.49
C PRO A 198 14.55 -2.85 -12.07
N PRO A 199 14.55 -2.44 -13.36
CA PRO A 199 13.43 -1.72 -13.97
C PRO A 199 12.05 -2.40 -13.85
N LEU A 200 12.03 -3.74 -13.77
CA LEU A 200 10.81 -4.54 -13.57
C LEU A 200 10.00 -4.09 -12.34
N HIS A 201 10.66 -3.61 -11.29
CA HIS A 201 9.96 -3.09 -10.12
C HIS A 201 9.17 -1.83 -10.45
N MET A 202 9.74 -0.90 -11.21
CA MET A 202 9.04 0.34 -11.60
C MET A 202 7.92 0.08 -12.62
N GLU A 203 8.01 -1.02 -13.37
CA GLU A 203 6.93 -1.48 -14.26
C GLU A 203 5.73 -2.05 -13.48
N LYS A 204 5.98 -2.71 -12.34
CA LYS A 204 4.96 -3.47 -11.58
C LYS A 204 4.54 -2.86 -10.26
N LEU A 205 5.35 -2.00 -9.65
CA LEU A 205 5.05 -1.32 -8.40
C LEU A 205 4.66 0.12 -8.69
N SER A 206 3.62 0.59 -8.00
CA SER A 206 3.39 2.03 -7.87
C SER A 206 4.43 2.65 -6.94
N CYS A 207 4.70 3.96 -7.06
CA CYS A 207 5.57 4.67 -6.12
C CYS A 207 5.06 4.51 -4.68
N GLN A 208 3.74 4.56 -4.51
CA GLN A 208 3.05 4.39 -3.25
C GLN A 208 3.32 3.02 -2.62
N ALA A 209 3.47 1.94 -3.39
CA ALA A 209 3.71 0.61 -2.85
C ALA A 209 4.98 0.52 -2.01
N CYS A 210 6.02 1.28 -2.36
CA CYS A 210 7.24 1.38 -1.57
C CYS A 210 7.18 2.53 -0.55
N HIS A 211 6.58 3.66 -0.92
CA HIS A 211 6.57 4.87 -0.11
C HIS A 211 5.41 4.98 0.88
N ILE A 212 4.51 4.00 0.97
CA ILE A 212 3.50 3.89 2.03
C ILE A 212 3.67 2.49 2.69
N PRO A 213 4.80 2.23 3.37
CA PRO A 213 5.08 0.93 3.97
C PRO A 213 4.14 0.59 5.14
N ASN A 214 3.65 1.63 5.82
CA ASN A 214 2.73 1.55 6.94
C ASN A 214 1.88 2.83 6.99
N ARG A 215 0.85 2.79 7.81
CA ARG A 215 -0.07 3.87 8.15
C ARG A 215 0.02 4.06 9.65
N THR A 216 -0.03 5.29 10.13
CA THR A 216 -0.03 5.60 11.57
C THR A 216 -1.44 5.69 12.16
N VAL A 217 -2.46 5.59 11.33
CA VAL A 217 -3.87 5.60 11.70
C VAL A 217 -4.52 4.37 11.06
N LYS A 218 -5.27 3.61 11.86
CA LYS A 218 -6.04 2.45 11.40
C LYS A 218 -7.13 2.86 10.41
N SER A 219 -7.56 1.91 9.58
CA SER A 219 -8.67 2.09 8.64
C SER A 219 -9.74 1.04 8.86
N ALA A 220 -10.95 1.26 8.35
CA ALA A 220 -12.04 0.29 8.49
C ALA A 220 -11.77 -0.91 7.56
N LEU A 221 -11.25 -2.03 8.09
CA LEU A 221 -11.04 -3.25 7.31
C LEU A 221 -12.35 -4.00 7.12
N VAL A 222 -13.16 -4.08 8.18
CA VAL A 222 -14.52 -4.66 8.14
C VAL A 222 -15.54 -3.58 8.47
N GLN A 223 -16.66 -3.60 7.75
CA GLN A 223 -17.87 -2.85 8.06
C GLN A 223 -19.06 -3.81 8.08
N ALA A 224 -19.45 -4.25 9.28
CA ALA A 224 -20.63 -5.07 9.49
C ALA A 224 -21.85 -4.17 9.76
N SER A 225 -22.96 -4.44 9.08
CA SER A 225 -24.21 -3.68 9.18
C SER A 225 -25.46 -4.52 9.40
N ASP A 226 -25.26 -5.71 9.94
CA ASP A 226 -26.20 -6.82 10.13
C ASP A 226 -26.51 -7.13 11.60
N VAL A 227 -25.82 -6.47 12.54
CA VAL A 227 -26.03 -6.65 13.98
C VAL A 227 -26.17 -5.31 14.72
N PHE A 228 -26.68 -5.36 15.94
CA PHE A 228 -26.72 -4.19 16.82
C PHE A 228 -25.40 -4.03 17.59
N ASN A 229 -24.82 -2.83 17.50
CA ASN A 229 -23.65 -2.38 18.22
C ASN A 229 -24.05 -1.66 19.53
N PRO A 230 -23.85 -2.29 20.70
CA PRO A 230 -24.22 -1.72 21.99
C PRO A 230 -23.23 -0.66 22.50
N ALA A 231 -22.09 -0.46 21.85
CA ALA A 231 -21.03 0.40 22.35
C ALA A 231 -21.51 1.83 22.67
N PRO A 232 -20.90 2.49 23.67
CA PRO A 232 -21.31 3.83 24.09
C PRO A 232 -20.93 4.88 23.04
N TYR A 233 -21.48 6.11 23.19
CA TYR A 233 -21.13 7.28 22.37
C TYR A 233 -21.37 7.15 20.85
N ILE A 234 -22.21 6.22 20.40
CA ILE A 234 -22.63 6.12 18.99
C ILE A 234 -23.80 7.07 18.71
N THR A 235 -23.55 8.12 17.93
CA THR A 235 -24.55 9.10 17.49
C THR A 235 -24.49 9.38 15.98
N PRO A 236 -25.63 9.62 15.30
CA PRO A 236 -27.02 9.46 15.79
C PRO A 236 -27.38 7.98 16.05
N PRO A 237 -28.46 7.67 16.80
CA PRO A 237 -28.79 6.31 17.23
C PRO A 237 -28.80 5.26 16.11
N GLY A 238 -29.29 5.61 14.93
CA GLY A 238 -29.29 4.72 13.75
C GLY A 238 -27.90 4.28 13.28
N LYS A 239 -26.80 4.84 13.79
CA LYS A 239 -25.43 4.37 13.52
C LYS A 239 -25.04 3.16 14.36
N ARG A 240 -25.86 2.76 15.34
CA ARG A 240 -25.67 1.55 16.15
C ARG A 240 -25.85 0.25 15.38
N ILE A 241 -26.19 0.28 14.10
CA ILE A 241 -26.12 -0.94 13.28
C ILE A 241 -24.74 -1.13 12.64
N TRP A 242 -23.81 -0.18 12.79
CA TRP A 242 -22.50 -0.28 12.18
C TRP A 242 -21.44 -0.70 13.18
N THR A 243 -20.81 -1.82 12.89
CA THR A 243 -19.65 -2.35 13.60
C THR A 243 -18.46 -2.31 12.67
N PHE A 244 -17.31 -1.86 13.19
CA PHE A 244 -16.07 -1.76 12.41
C PHE A 244 -14.98 -2.58 13.06
N TYR A 245 -14.10 -3.12 12.23
CA TYR A 245 -12.87 -3.78 12.67
C TYR A 245 -11.66 -3.18 11.96
N ASP A 246 -10.54 -3.15 12.68
CA ASP A 246 -9.27 -2.66 12.17
C ASP A 246 -8.47 -3.74 11.41
N GLN A 247 -7.23 -3.41 11.05
CA GLN A 247 -6.34 -4.28 10.27
C GLN A 247 -5.92 -5.57 10.98
N GLU A 248 -6.11 -5.66 12.29
CA GLU A 248 -5.79 -6.83 13.12
C GLU A 248 -7.06 -7.52 13.63
N MET A 249 -8.24 -7.15 13.08
CA MET A 249 -9.56 -7.63 13.50
C MET A 249 -9.91 -7.28 14.95
N GLY A 250 -9.39 -6.17 15.47
CA GLY A 250 -9.87 -5.59 16.73
C GLY A 250 -11.18 -4.85 16.53
N PHE A 251 -12.18 -5.10 17.38
CA PHE A 251 -13.42 -4.32 17.42
C PHE A 251 -13.09 -2.83 17.63
N TRP A 252 -13.74 -1.99 16.82
CA TRP A 252 -13.53 -0.56 16.82
C TRP A 252 -14.85 0.18 16.99
N ASN A 253 -15.01 0.84 18.15
CA ASN A 253 -16.08 1.82 18.36
C ASN A 253 -15.78 3.14 17.61
N HIS A 254 -15.78 3.04 16.29
CA HIS A 254 -15.50 4.10 15.35
C HIS A 254 -16.29 5.38 15.61
N TYR A 255 -17.57 5.28 15.99
CA TYR A 255 -18.38 6.47 16.28
C TYR A 255 -18.05 7.08 17.64
N GLY A 256 -17.80 6.26 18.66
CA GLY A 256 -17.35 6.77 19.96
C GLY A 256 -16.00 7.49 19.87
N GLU A 257 -15.06 6.96 19.10
CA GLU A 257 -13.78 7.63 18.85
C GLU A 257 -13.95 9.01 18.17
N LEU A 258 -14.95 9.20 17.30
CA LEU A 258 -15.18 10.49 16.63
C LEU A 258 -15.81 11.56 17.51
N GLU A 259 -16.57 11.12 18.52
CA GLU A 259 -17.09 12.01 19.54
C GLU A 259 -16.00 12.35 20.56
N SER A 260 -15.00 11.48 20.71
CA SER A 260 -13.94 11.62 21.71
C SER A 260 -12.68 12.32 21.19
N PHE A 261 -12.34 12.16 19.90
CA PHE A 261 -11.11 12.67 19.29
C PHE A 261 -11.40 13.62 18.13
N THR A 262 -10.51 14.61 17.98
CA THR A 262 -10.45 15.47 16.79
C THR A 262 -9.36 15.01 15.82
N THR A 263 -9.24 15.70 14.69
CA THR A 263 -8.17 15.44 13.71
C THR A 263 -6.77 15.77 14.23
N ARG A 264 -6.63 16.47 15.37
CA ARG A 264 -5.33 16.85 15.93
C ARG A 264 -4.81 15.90 17.01
N ASP A 265 -5.69 15.11 17.59
CA ASP A 265 -5.50 14.18 18.71
C ASP A 265 -5.88 12.74 18.31
N GLN A 266 -5.71 12.43 17.02
CA GLN A 266 -5.94 11.09 16.49
C GLN A 266 -5.02 10.07 17.19
N PRO A 267 -5.55 8.91 17.64
CA PRO A 267 -4.74 7.81 18.14
C PRO A 267 -3.70 7.36 17.11
N THR A 268 -2.54 6.89 17.60
CA THR A 268 -1.51 6.29 16.74
C THR A 268 -1.68 4.77 16.74
N ASP A 269 -2.25 4.27 15.65
CA ASP A 269 -2.44 2.84 15.40
C ASP A 269 -1.65 2.46 14.15
N ILE A 270 -0.46 1.89 14.34
CA ILE A 270 0.42 1.55 13.22
C ILE A 270 -0.12 0.30 12.53
N THR A 271 -0.58 0.48 11.30
CA THR A 271 -1.11 -0.61 10.48
C THR A 271 -0.33 -0.70 9.17
N ARG A 272 -0.32 -1.88 8.57
CA ARG A 272 0.25 -2.05 7.22
C ARG A 272 -0.89 -2.07 6.21
N PRO A 273 -0.67 -1.55 4.98
CA PRO A 273 -1.65 -1.69 3.92
C PRO A 273 -1.71 -3.13 3.40
N THR A 274 -2.85 -3.52 2.85
CA THR A 274 -2.95 -4.65 1.92
C THR A 274 -2.35 -4.22 0.59
N LEU A 275 -1.63 -5.11 -0.09
CA LEU A 275 -1.14 -4.84 -1.43
C LEU A 275 -2.00 -5.60 -2.44
N PHE A 276 -2.51 -4.90 -3.45
CA PHE A 276 -3.33 -5.50 -4.49
C PHE A 276 -2.93 -5.00 -5.88
N THR A 277 -3.22 -5.81 -6.90
CA THR A 277 -3.00 -5.44 -8.29
C THR A 277 -4.18 -4.61 -8.80
N TYR A 278 -3.88 -3.46 -9.40
CA TYR A 278 -4.87 -2.59 -10.02
C TYR A 278 -4.26 -1.93 -11.27
N LYS A 279 -4.95 -2.04 -12.41
CA LYS A 279 -4.47 -1.57 -13.73
C LYS A 279 -3.01 -1.96 -14.04
N GLY A 280 -2.62 -3.19 -13.70
CA GLY A 280 -1.31 -3.76 -14.01
C GLY A 280 -0.16 -3.41 -13.05
N LYS A 281 -0.41 -2.57 -12.04
CA LYS A 281 0.56 -2.23 -10.98
C LYS A 281 0.06 -2.66 -9.59
N ILE A 282 0.98 -2.86 -8.66
CA ILE A 282 0.71 -3.14 -7.25
C ILE A 282 0.58 -1.82 -6.51
N TYR A 283 -0.52 -1.66 -5.77
CA TYR A 283 -0.79 -0.51 -4.93
C TYR A 283 -1.02 -0.93 -3.47
N PRO A 284 -0.65 -0.07 -2.51
CA PRO A 284 -1.11 -0.19 -1.14
C PRO A 284 -2.55 0.31 -1.03
N GLY A 285 -3.33 -0.36 -0.20
CA GLY A 285 -4.66 0.08 0.12
C GLY A 285 -5.38 -0.80 1.12
N ASN A 286 -6.69 -0.69 1.13
CA ASN A 286 -7.58 -1.44 1.99
C ASN A 286 -8.81 -1.89 1.20
N SER A 287 -9.07 -3.19 1.19
CA SER A 287 -10.25 -3.80 0.56
C SER A 287 -11.24 -4.12 1.66
N VAL A 288 -12.33 -3.34 1.74
CA VAL A 288 -13.27 -3.43 2.87
C VAL A 288 -14.13 -4.69 2.74
N HIS A 289 -14.15 -5.49 3.80
CA HIS A 289 -15.09 -6.58 4.00
C HIS A 289 -16.41 -6.00 4.53
N SER A 290 -17.54 -6.38 3.95
CA SER A 290 -18.83 -5.80 4.27
C SER A 290 -19.88 -6.87 4.51
N MET A 291 -20.74 -6.62 5.50
CA MET A 291 -21.90 -7.45 5.80
C MET A 291 -23.15 -6.58 5.91
N TRP A 292 -24.23 -7.00 5.25
CA TRP A 292 -25.47 -6.22 5.25
C TRP A 292 -26.66 -7.04 4.80
N VAL A 293 -27.85 -6.62 5.23
CA VAL A 293 -29.12 -7.22 4.80
C VAL A 293 -29.77 -6.36 3.73
N GLY A 294 -30.28 -7.02 2.70
CA GLY A 294 -30.86 -6.41 1.52
C GLY A 294 -31.96 -7.25 0.90
N TYR A 295 -32.29 -6.94 -0.35
CA TYR A 295 -33.16 -7.76 -1.18
C TYR A 295 -32.75 -7.74 -2.66
N GLU A 296 -32.97 -8.86 -3.33
CA GLU A 296 -32.95 -8.99 -4.78
C GLU A 296 -34.37 -8.78 -5.31
N GLU A 297 -34.53 -7.97 -6.36
CA GLU A 297 -35.83 -7.68 -6.97
C GLU A 297 -35.96 -8.42 -8.30
N GLN A 298 -37.04 -9.17 -8.47
CA GLN A 298 -37.24 -10.02 -9.65
C GLN A 298 -37.20 -9.19 -10.94
N GLY A 299 -36.39 -9.63 -11.90
CA GLY A 299 -36.23 -8.97 -13.19
C GLY A 299 -35.38 -7.70 -13.17
N LYS A 300 -34.82 -7.28 -12.02
CA LYS A 300 -33.89 -6.15 -11.93
C LYS A 300 -32.47 -6.61 -11.61
N PRO A 301 -31.44 -5.97 -12.19
CA PRO A 301 -30.06 -6.28 -11.87
C PRO A 301 -29.66 -5.73 -10.50
N GLY A 302 -28.76 -6.44 -9.82
CA GLY A 302 -28.14 -5.99 -8.57
C GLY A 302 -28.93 -6.31 -7.31
N LEU A 303 -28.41 -5.83 -6.18
CA LEU A 303 -28.97 -6.02 -4.84
C LEU A 303 -29.29 -4.65 -4.23
N ASN A 304 -30.42 -4.55 -3.54
CA ASN A 304 -30.84 -3.33 -2.85
C ASN A 304 -30.55 -3.46 -1.35
N GLN A 305 -29.90 -2.47 -0.76
CA GLN A 305 -29.70 -2.41 0.69
C GLN A 305 -30.98 -1.92 1.37
N LEU A 306 -31.38 -2.55 2.48
CA LEU A 306 -32.50 -2.07 3.29
C LEU A 306 -32.16 -0.74 3.97
N PHE A 307 -33.17 0.04 4.32
CA PHE A 307 -32.94 1.28 5.06
C PHE A 307 -32.38 0.98 6.45
N MET A 308 -31.28 1.65 6.79
CA MET A 308 -30.63 1.52 8.09
C MET A 308 -31.59 1.74 9.27
N LYS A 309 -32.57 2.64 9.12
CA LYS A 309 -33.56 2.95 10.15
C LYS A 309 -34.39 1.73 10.53
N ASP A 310 -34.74 0.90 9.55
CA ASP A 310 -35.64 -0.24 9.72
C ASP A 310 -34.90 -1.32 10.50
N PHE A 311 -33.68 -1.60 10.07
CA PHE A 311 -32.80 -2.55 10.71
C PHE A 311 -32.42 -2.15 12.15
N PHE A 312 -32.10 -0.87 12.36
CA PHE A 312 -31.88 -0.32 13.70
C PHE A 312 -33.11 -0.47 14.60
N THR A 313 -34.30 -0.17 14.06
CA THR A 313 -35.55 -0.22 14.83
C THR A 313 -35.92 -1.64 15.20
N MET A 314 -35.75 -2.61 14.31
CA MET A 314 -35.94 -4.04 14.58
C MET A 314 -35.10 -4.50 15.78
N TRP A 315 -33.78 -4.28 15.70
CA TRP A 315 -32.85 -4.65 16.76
C TRP A 315 -33.13 -3.91 18.08
N LYS A 316 -33.50 -2.62 18.00
CA LYS A 316 -33.89 -1.84 19.18
C LYS A 316 -35.14 -2.44 19.85
N GLN A 317 -36.18 -2.77 19.07
CA GLN A 317 -37.41 -3.39 19.61
C GLN A 317 -37.12 -4.73 20.27
N HIS A 318 -36.24 -5.55 19.69
CA HIS A 318 -35.80 -6.80 20.28
C HIS A 318 -35.15 -6.57 21.65
N ARG A 319 -34.13 -5.71 21.73
CA ARG A 319 -33.44 -5.38 22.99
C ARG A 319 -34.36 -4.78 24.05
N ASP A 320 -35.13 -3.76 23.69
CA ASP A 320 -35.98 -3.01 24.64
C ASP A 320 -37.11 -3.88 25.20
N SER A 321 -37.50 -4.95 24.49
CA SER A 321 -38.53 -5.90 24.91
C SER A 321 -37.98 -7.13 25.66
N GLY A 322 -36.69 -7.15 25.98
CA GLY A 322 -36.04 -8.31 26.61
C GLY A 322 -36.01 -9.56 25.72
N GLY A 323 -36.03 -9.37 24.40
CA GLY A 323 -35.99 -10.45 23.40
C GLY A 323 -37.36 -11.00 23.00
N THR A 324 -38.46 -10.43 23.48
CA THR A 324 -39.82 -10.91 23.14
C THR A 324 -40.27 -10.50 21.75
N ASN A 325 -39.91 -9.31 21.28
CA ASN A 325 -40.05 -8.91 19.88
C ASN A 325 -38.91 -9.49 19.05
N TYR A 326 -39.21 -10.10 17.91
CA TYR A 326 -38.23 -10.74 17.02
C TYR A 326 -37.32 -11.75 17.77
N PRO A 327 -37.89 -12.76 18.46
CA PRO A 327 -37.14 -13.68 19.32
C PRO A 327 -36.06 -14.48 18.57
N GLN A 328 -36.17 -14.59 17.24
CA GLN A 328 -35.19 -15.26 16.40
C GLN A 328 -33.80 -14.63 16.56
N LEU A 329 -33.71 -13.31 16.77
CA LEU A 329 -32.44 -12.60 16.92
C LEU A 329 -31.62 -13.05 18.14
N ALA A 330 -32.23 -13.72 19.13
CA ALA A 330 -31.52 -14.28 20.28
C ALA A 330 -30.59 -15.46 19.92
N ALA A 331 -30.73 -16.02 18.71
CA ALA A 331 -29.82 -17.03 18.18
C ALA A 331 -28.43 -16.46 17.85
N ILE A 332 -28.34 -15.16 17.56
CA ILE A 332 -27.13 -14.46 17.15
C ILE A 332 -26.31 -14.13 18.39
N LYS A 333 -25.05 -14.57 18.43
CA LYS A 333 -24.16 -14.44 19.60
C LYS A 333 -22.81 -13.85 19.22
N ASP A 334 -22.08 -13.50 20.27
CA ASP A 334 -20.65 -13.21 20.21
C ASP A 334 -19.92 -14.56 20.30
N ASP A 335 -19.60 -15.15 19.15
CA ASP A 335 -18.93 -16.45 19.04
C ASP A 335 -17.40 -16.29 19.16
N ASN A 336 -16.85 -15.13 18.80
CA ASN A 336 -15.41 -14.85 18.82
C ASN A 336 -14.90 -14.27 20.16
N GLY A 337 -15.80 -13.81 21.03
CA GLY A 337 -15.53 -13.27 22.37
C GLY A 337 -15.04 -11.82 22.41
N ASP A 338 -15.29 -11.01 21.38
CA ASP A 338 -14.82 -9.62 21.26
C ASP A 338 -15.75 -8.58 21.93
N GLY A 339 -16.91 -9.01 22.43
CA GLY A 339 -17.93 -8.17 23.06
C GLY A 339 -18.98 -7.62 22.09
N THR A 340 -18.93 -8.00 20.81
CA THR A 340 -19.89 -7.64 19.77
C THR A 340 -20.57 -8.89 19.23
N LEU A 341 -21.81 -8.75 18.75
CA LEU A 341 -22.48 -9.85 18.06
C LEU A 341 -21.95 -9.98 16.64
N GLU A 342 -22.00 -11.19 16.08
CA GLU A 342 -21.71 -11.43 14.67
C GLU A 342 -22.64 -12.50 14.12
N VAL A 343 -22.76 -12.55 12.80
CA VAL A 343 -23.52 -13.57 12.09
C VAL A 343 -22.52 -14.42 11.34
N ASN A 344 -22.34 -15.66 11.78
CA ASN A 344 -21.39 -16.60 11.18
C ASN A 344 -21.98 -18.01 11.00
N ARG A 345 -22.92 -18.42 11.85
CA ARG A 345 -23.49 -19.76 11.81
C ARG A 345 -24.71 -19.88 10.90
N PRO A 346 -24.96 -21.07 10.31
CA PRO A 346 -26.17 -21.37 9.54
C PRO A 346 -27.47 -20.88 10.22
N GLU A 347 -27.66 -21.21 11.48
CA GLU A 347 -28.86 -20.85 12.26
C GLU A 347 -29.04 -19.34 12.45
N GLU A 348 -27.95 -18.59 12.52
CA GLU A 348 -27.96 -17.13 12.70
C GLU A 348 -28.36 -16.41 11.41
N ILE A 349 -27.91 -16.94 10.26
CA ILE A 349 -28.30 -16.43 8.94
C ILE A 349 -29.81 -16.56 8.77
N ASP A 350 -30.36 -17.75 9.06
CA ASP A 350 -31.79 -18.00 8.94
C ASP A 350 -32.59 -17.16 9.95
N ALA A 351 -32.09 -17.04 11.18
CA ALA A 351 -32.70 -16.21 12.22
C ALA A 351 -32.76 -14.73 11.82
N LEU A 352 -31.66 -14.18 11.29
CA LEU A 352 -31.59 -12.79 10.88
C LEU A 352 -32.56 -12.48 9.74
N LEU A 353 -32.60 -13.34 8.72
CA LEU A 353 -33.49 -13.18 7.57
C LEU A 353 -34.96 -13.34 8.00
N ALA A 354 -35.27 -14.27 8.90
CA ALA A 354 -36.61 -14.46 9.45
C ALA A 354 -37.10 -13.23 10.24
N ALA A 355 -36.28 -12.71 11.16
CA ALA A 355 -36.59 -11.50 11.92
C ALA A 355 -36.79 -10.29 11.01
N THR A 356 -35.92 -10.13 10.01
CA THR A 356 -36.04 -9.04 9.02
C THR A 356 -37.36 -9.15 8.24
N LYS A 357 -37.73 -10.35 7.79
CA LYS A 357 -39.00 -10.59 7.09
C LYS A 357 -40.21 -10.24 7.95
N GLU A 358 -40.19 -10.65 9.21
CA GLU A 358 -41.25 -10.34 10.17
C GLU A 358 -41.39 -8.82 10.37
N TYR A 359 -40.28 -8.10 10.59
CA TYR A 359 -40.27 -6.64 10.74
C TYR A 359 -40.84 -5.95 9.50
N LEU A 360 -40.33 -6.29 8.31
CA LEU A 360 -40.75 -5.66 7.06
C LEU A 360 -42.25 -5.88 6.78
N THR A 361 -42.75 -7.09 7.03
CA THR A 361 -44.19 -7.42 6.92
C THR A 361 -45.02 -6.55 7.86
N LYS A 362 -44.62 -6.44 9.13
CA LYS A 362 -45.30 -5.63 10.14
C LYS A 362 -45.33 -4.14 9.79
N THR A 363 -44.28 -3.63 9.14
CA THR A 363 -44.20 -2.23 8.70
C THR A 363 -44.84 -1.93 7.35
N GLY A 364 -45.41 -2.94 6.68
CA GLY A 364 -46.04 -2.79 5.37
C GLY A 364 -45.07 -2.57 4.22
N PHE A 365 -43.79 -2.97 4.38
CA PHE A 365 -42.84 -2.93 3.28
C PHE A 365 -43.22 -3.97 2.21
N PRO A 366 -43.31 -3.60 0.92
CA PRO A 366 -43.75 -4.53 -0.11
C PRO A 366 -42.66 -5.57 -0.39
N LEU A 367 -42.97 -6.83 -0.10
CA LEU A 367 -42.09 -8.00 -0.31
C LEU A 367 -42.40 -8.78 -1.59
N GLU A 368 -43.52 -8.49 -2.27
CA GLU A 368 -43.91 -9.16 -3.51
C GLU A 368 -42.81 -8.98 -4.58
N GLY A 369 -42.38 -10.08 -5.21
CA GLY A 369 -41.28 -10.07 -6.18
C GLY A 369 -39.91 -9.69 -5.60
N ARG A 370 -39.76 -9.63 -4.26
CA ARG A 370 -38.50 -9.25 -3.59
C ARG A 370 -38.06 -10.33 -2.63
N ARG A 371 -36.82 -10.78 -2.81
CA ARG A 371 -36.24 -11.86 -2.03
C ARG A 371 -35.17 -11.29 -1.09
N LEU A 372 -35.34 -11.50 0.21
CA LEU A 372 -34.34 -11.06 1.20
C LEU A 372 -33.01 -11.80 1.02
N VAL A 373 -31.94 -11.07 1.29
CA VAL A 373 -30.56 -11.57 1.19
C VAL A 373 -29.72 -10.99 2.32
N TRP A 374 -28.84 -11.80 2.88
CA TRP A 374 -27.73 -11.35 3.71
C TRP A 374 -26.45 -11.47 2.88
N VAL A 375 -25.74 -10.37 2.72
CA VAL A 375 -24.47 -10.33 2.02
C VAL A 375 -23.36 -10.39 3.05
N CYS A 376 -22.40 -11.30 2.86
CA CYS A 376 -21.19 -11.39 3.66
C CYS A 376 -20.04 -11.78 2.73
N ASP A 377 -18.96 -10.98 2.76
CA ASP A 377 -17.80 -11.15 1.89
C ASP A 377 -18.22 -11.24 0.41
N ASP A 378 -17.97 -12.35 -0.27
CA ASP A 378 -18.28 -12.54 -1.68
C ASP A 378 -19.57 -13.33 -1.94
N ARG A 379 -20.43 -13.50 -0.93
CA ARG A 379 -21.65 -14.30 -1.02
C ARG A 379 -22.91 -13.53 -0.66
N ALA A 380 -23.95 -13.82 -1.41
CA ALA A 380 -25.34 -13.48 -1.14
C ALA A 380 -26.06 -14.73 -0.61
N TRP A 381 -26.47 -14.70 0.64
CA TRP A 381 -27.19 -15.79 1.32
C TRP A 381 -28.68 -15.49 1.36
N TYR A 382 -29.48 -16.40 0.81
CA TYR A 382 -30.94 -16.34 0.85
C TYR A 382 -31.53 -17.24 1.95
N SER A 383 -30.71 -18.17 2.44
CA SER A 383 -30.89 -18.97 3.64
C SER A 383 -29.52 -19.57 4.00
N SER A 384 -29.43 -20.27 5.12
CA SER A 384 -28.25 -21.05 5.48
C SER A 384 -27.85 -22.13 4.45
N LYS A 385 -28.81 -22.59 3.64
CA LYS A 385 -28.63 -23.68 2.65
C LYS A 385 -28.53 -23.19 1.22
N GLU A 386 -28.86 -21.92 0.97
CA GLU A 386 -28.90 -21.36 -0.37
C GLU A 386 -28.13 -20.05 -0.43
N SER A 387 -27.05 -20.05 -1.22
CA SER A 387 -26.26 -18.86 -1.49
C SER A 387 -25.81 -18.78 -2.94
N LYS A 388 -25.43 -17.57 -3.34
CA LYS A 388 -24.90 -17.24 -4.66
C LYS A 388 -23.59 -16.49 -4.49
N LEU A 389 -22.58 -16.88 -5.27
CA LEU A 389 -21.33 -16.14 -5.36
C LEU A 389 -21.58 -14.84 -6.13
N LEU A 390 -21.14 -13.72 -5.55
CA LEU A 390 -21.21 -12.41 -6.18
C LEU A 390 -19.91 -12.15 -6.97
N PRO A 391 -19.99 -11.77 -8.26
CA PRO A 391 -18.80 -11.43 -9.03
C PRO A 391 -18.04 -10.27 -8.39
N LYS A 392 -16.71 -10.43 -8.25
CA LYS A 392 -15.82 -9.45 -7.64
C LYS A 392 -14.53 -9.29 -8.43
N LEU A 393 -13.98 -8.08 -8.43
CA LEU A 393 -12.66 -7.80 -8.96
C LEU A 393 -11.56 -8.26 -8.00
N GLN A 394 -10.35 -8.51 -8.51
CA GLN A 394 -9.24 -9.02 -7.69
C GLN A 394 -8.91 -8.15 -6.47
N HIS A 395 -9.13 -6.83 -6.57
CA HIS A 395 -8.86 -5.86 -5.51
C HIS A 395 -10.04 -5.66 -4.54
N GLU A 396 -11.16 -6.36 -4.75
CA GLU A 396 -12.35 -6.30 -3.88
C GLU A 396 -12.34 -7.46 -2.89
N ALA A 397 -12.65 -7.15 -1.62
CA ALA A 397 -12.96 -8.17 -0.62
C ALA A 397 -14.42 -8.59 -0.78
N THR A 398 -15.33 -7.63 -0.65
CA THR A 398 -16.78 -7.75 -0.90
C THR A 398 -17.19 -6.97 -2.16
N PRO A 399 -18.00 -7.56 -3.06
CA PRO A 399 -18.64 -6.82 -4.16
C PRO A 399 -19.39 -5.59 -3.67
N TYR A 400 -19.28 -4.49 -4.40
CA TYR A 400 -19.89 -3.19 -4.08
C TYR A 400 -19.37 -2.51 -2.81
N ALA A 401 -18.49 -3.16 -2.04
CA ALA A 401 -17.83 -2.52 -0.90
C ALA A 401 -16.70 -1.59 -1.37
N SER A 402 -16.24 -0.75 -0.45
CA SER A 402 -15.17 0.20 -0.76
C SER A 402 -13.80 -0.49 -0.84
N VAL A 403 -12.99 -0.04 -1.79
CA VAL A 403 -11.58 -0.35 -1.98
C VAL A 403 -10.84 0.99 -2.00
N PHE A 404 -10.11 1.24 -0.93
CA PHE A 404 -9.36 2.46 -0.74
C PHE A 404 -7.92 2.26 -1.19
N LYS A 405 -7.60 2.70 -2.41
CA LYS A 405 -6.22 2.85 -2.88
C LYS A 405 -5.55 3.99 -2.11
N PHE A 406 -4.40 3.76 -1.49
CA PHE A 406 -3.71 4.77 -0.69
C PHE A 406 -2.79 5.65 -1.54
N SER A 407 -2.80 6.95 -1.25
CA SER A 407 -2.00 7.96 -1.97
C SER A 407 -1.58 9.16 -1.10
N HIS A 408 -1.82 9.07 0.21
CA HIS A 408 -1.44 10.07 1.22
C HIS A 408 -0.62 9.40 2.32
N ASP A 409 -0.13 10.15 3.30
CA ASP A 409 0.81 9.71 4.33
C ASP A 409 2.02 9.00 3.72
N VAL A 410 2.61 9.67 2.73
CA VAL A 410 3.78 9.18 2.01
C VAL A 410 5.03 9.34 2.87
N ALA A 411 5.75 8.24 3.07
CA ALA A 411 6.98 8.18 3.81
C ALA A 411 8.18 8.73 2.99
N PRO A 412 9.17 9.33 3.67
CA PRO A 412 10.41 9.76 3.00
C PRO A 412 11.19 8.56 2.45
N ALA A 413 12.06 8.80 1.46
CA ALA A 413 12.82 7.74 0.77
C ALA A 413 13.60 6.80 1.72
N ARG A 414 14.16 7.34 2.81
CA ARG A 414 14.89 6.56 3.83
C ARG A 414 14.02 5.61 4.67
N ALA A 415 12.70 5.76 4.60
CA ALA A 415 11.72 4.92 5.30
C ALA A 415 10.89 4.06 4.33
N ALA A 416 11.11 4.19 3.02
CA ALA A 416 10.42 3.40 2.01
C ALA A 416 10.89 1.93 2.03
N LEU A 417 10.03 1.02 1.57
CA LEU A 417 10.43 -0.37 1.35
C LEU A 417 11.57 -0.43 0.32
N GLY A 418 12.59 -1.22 0.62
CA GLY A 418 13.79 -1.36 -0.20
C GLY A 418 14.92 -0.42 0.23
N ALA A 419 14.69 0.53 1.13
CA ALA A 419 15.75 1.33 1.73
C ALA A 419 16.75 0.48 2.55
N GLY A 420 16.29 -0.64 3.13
CA GLY A 420 17.14 -1.65 3.76
C GLY A 420 17.73 -2.68 2.78
N GLY A 421 17.40 -2.58 1.50
CA GLY A 421 17.80 -3.51 0.44
C GLY A 421 16.74 -4.55 0.07
N CYS A 422 17.13 -5.50 -0.78
CA CYS A 422 16.20 -6.43 -1.42
C CYS A 422 15.39 -7.29 -0.43
N THR A 423 15.94 -7.54 0.77
CA THR A 423 15.30 -8.38 1.79
C THR A 423 14.12 -7.75 2.51
N ASP A 424 13.91 -6.42 2.37
CA ASP A 424 12.69 -5.78 2.86
C ASP A 424 11.43 -6.44 2.26
N CYS A 425 11.55 -6.85 0.99
CA CYS A 425 10.47 -7.51 0.23
C CYS A 425 10.78 -8.98 -0.09
N HIS A 426 12.04 -9.39 -0.21
CA HIS A 426 12.42 -10.76 -0.61
C HIS A 426 13.04 -11.57 0.54
N ALA A 427 12.50 -11.47 1.74
CA ALA A 427 12.77 -12.42 2.83
C ALA A 427 11.65 -13.46 2.92
N SER A 428 11.95 -14.65 3.47
CA SER A 428 11.01 -15.77 3.67
C SER A 428 9.83 -15.48 4.63
N ASN A 429 9.81 -14.31 5.23
CA ASN A 429 8.77 -13.80 6.12
C ASN A 429 8.54 -12.30 5.89
N SER A 430 8.84 -11.82 4.67
CA SER A 430 8.73 -10.41 4.33
C SER A 430 7.30 -9.93 4.56
N LYS A 431 7.16 -8.71 5.07
CA LYS A 431 5.84 -8.11 5.26
C LYS A 431 5.20 -7.72 3.92
N PHE A 432 5.97 -7.69 2.84
CA PHE A 432 5.47 -7.46 1.49
C PHE A 432 4.70 -8.66 0.95
N PHE A 433 5.25 -9.89 1.00
CA PHE A 433 4.61 -11.08 0.43
C PHE A 433 3.92 -11.99 1.47
N ASP A 434 4.50 -12.17 2.66
CA ASP A 434 4.06 -13.21 3.59
C ASP A 434 3.15 -12.69 4.72
N ARG A 435 2.88 -11.38 4.77
CA ARG A 435 1.97 -10.81 5.77
C ARG A 435 0.56 -11.41 5.60
N ALA A 436 -0.07 -11.72 6.73
CA ALA A 436 -1.49 -12.02 6.82
C ALA A 436 -2.34 -10.83 6.32
N VAL A 437 -3.27 -11.14 5.43
CA VAL A 437 -4.35 -10.30 4.92
C VAL A 437 -5.65 -11.02 5.18
N LEU A 438 -6.69 -10.30 5.59
CA LEU A 438 -7.98 -10.90 5.92
C LEU A 438 -8.58 -11.57 4.68
N LEU A 439 -8.96 -12.84 4.83
CA LEU A 439 -9.62 -13.63 3.82
C LEU A 439 -11.12 -13.69 4.08
N ALA A 440 -11.50 -13.95 5.34
CA ALA A 440 -12.88 -13.96 5.80
C ALA A 440 -12.93 -13.37 7.21
N ALA A 441 -13.91 -12.51 7.48
CA ALA A 441 -14.01 -11.79 8.74
C ALA A 441 -14.49 -12.68 9.90
N PHE A 442 -15.56 -13.44 9.67
CA PHE A 442 -16.15 -14.33 10.68
C PHE A 442 -16.33 -15.73 10.12
N SER A 443 -15.63 -16.71 10.68
CA SER A 443 -15.70 -18.08 10.21
C SER A 443 -16.90 -18.83 10.80
N PRO A 444 -17.56 -19.75 10.05
CA PRO A 444 -18.70 -20.48 10.56
C PRO A 444 -18.42 -21.35 11.79
N GLU A 445 -17.17 -21.79 11.99
CA GLU A 445 -16.84 -22.72 13.08
C GLU A 445 -16.68 -22.05 14.44
N ASP A 446 -16.18 -20.82 14.49
CA ASP A 446 -15.74 -20.17 15.74
C ASP A 446 -15.84 -18.64 15.73
N GLY A 447 -16.45 -18.04 14.71
CA GLY A 447 -16.54 -16.58 14.56
C GLY A 447 -15.20 -15.88 14.31
N LYS A 448 -14.06 -16.58 14.35
CA LYS A 448 -12.73 -15.95 14.26
C LYS A 448 -12.32 -15.66 12.83
N PRO A 449 -11.49 -14.62 12.60
CA PRO A 449 -11.04 -14.28 11.26
C PRO A 449 -10.14 -15.36 10.65
N ARG A 450 -10.24 -15.50 9.32
CA ARG A 450 -9.36 -16.34 8.52
C ARG A 450 -8.43 -15.44 7.71
N TRP A 451 -7.16 -15.82 7.64
CA TRP A 451 -6.10 -15.01 7.04
C TRP A 451 -5.42 -15.74 5.89
N THR A 452 -4.97 -14.98 4.89
CA THR A 452 -4.18 -15.47 3.76
C THR A 452 -2.91 -14.65 3.60
N PRO A 453 -1.79 -15.21 3.12
CA PRO A 453 -0.61 -14.41 2.83
C PRO A 453 -0.85 -13.46 1.64
N ASN A 454 -0.26 -12.27 1.71
CA ASN A 454 -0.44 -11.21 0.71
C ASN A 454 -0.03 -11.62 -0.71
N TYR A 455 0.94 -12.53 -0.88
CA TYR A 455 1.30 -13.03 -2.21
C TYR A 455 0.14 -13.71 -2.94
N THR A 456 -0.82 -14.28 -2.21
CA THR A 456 -2.04 -14.88 -2.79
C THR A 456 -2.91 -13.79 -3.39
N MET A 457 -3.06 -12.66 -2.70
CA MET A 457 -3.79 -11.48 -3.20
C MET A 457 -3.15 -10.90 -4.45
N LEU A 458 -1.81 -10.90 -4.50
CA LEU A 458 -1.03 -10.45 -5.64
C LEU A 458 -1.02 -11.45 -6.82
N GLY A 459 -1.52 -12.68 -6.63
CA GLY A 459 -1.56 -13.72 -7.66
C GLY A 459 -0.22 -14.42 -7.90
N TYR A 460 0.70 -14.40 -6.94
CA TYR A 460 1.97 -15.12 -7.03
C TYR A 460 1.89 -16.50 -6.38
N PRO A 461 2.41 -17.57 -7.01
CA PRO A 461 2.48 -18.86 -6.36
C PRO A 461 3.58 -18.86 -5.28
N LYS A 462 3.33 -19.58 -4.17
CA LYS A 462 4.25 -19.67 -3.02
C LYS A 462 5.68 -20.01 -3.44
N TRP A 463 5.87 -20.98 -4.34
CA TRP A 463 7.22 -21.39 -4.76
C TRP A 463 8.00 -20.25 -5.44
N ALA A 464 7.35 -19.36 -6.19
CA ALA A 464 8.04 -18.26 -6.88
C ALA A 464 8.52 -17.20 -5.88
N VAL A 465 7.70 -16.90 -4.87
CA VAL A 465 8.07 -16.01 -3.76
C VAL A 465 9.24 -16.60 -2.98
N ARG A 466 9.19 -17.90 -2.66
CA ARG A 466 10.26 -18.60 -1.91
C ARG A 466 11.55 -18.69 -2.72
N LEU A 467 11.47 -18.87 -4.03
CA LEU A 467 12.62 -18.85 -4.93
C LEU A 467 13.30 -17.46 -4.94
N GLY A 468 12.50 -16.39 -4.99
CA GLY A 468 12.99 -15.02 -4.84
C GLY A 468 13.64 -14.80 -3.48
N ALA A 469 13.01 -15.30 -2.41
CA ALA A 469 13.55 -15.19 -1.06
C ALA A 469 14.87 -15.94 -0.89
N PHE A 470 14.98 -17.15 -1.42
CA PHE A 470 16.23 -17.91 -1.43
C PHE A 470 17.34 -17.16 -2.19
N ARG A 471 17.02 -16.65 -3.39
CA ARG A 471 17.98 -15.90 -4.22
C ARG A 471 18.54 -14.68 -3.49
N GLU A 472 17.65 -13.85 -2.95
CA GLU A 472 18.06 -12.60 -2.30
C GLU A 472 18.62 -12.85 -0.90
N ALA A 473 17.92 -13.59 -0.03
CA ALA A 473 18.30 -13.74 1.37
C ALA A 473 19.44 -14.75 1.62
N THR A 474 19.69 -15.67 0.69
CA THR A 474 20.68 -16.75 0.89
C THR A 474 21.75 -16.76 -0.20
N LEU A 475 21.35 -16.86 -1.47
CA LEU A 475 22.29 -17.09 -2.57
C LEU A 475 23.24 -15.93 -2.79
N LYS A 476 22.74 -14.68 -2.80
CA LYS A 476 23.59 -13.48 -2.94
C LYS A 476 24.60 -13.32 -1.80
N PRO A 477 24.23 -13.42 -0.51
CA PRO A 477 25.21 -13.46 0.58
C PRO A 477 26.31 -14.52 0.39
N VAL A 478 25.95 -15.72 -0.09
CA VAL A 478 26.94 -16.77 -0.40
C VAL A 478 27.86 -16.35 -1.55
N ILE A 479 27.33 -15.75 -2.63
CA ILE A 479 28.14 -15.20 -3.72
C ILE A 479 29.15 -14.18 -3.19
N TYR A 480 28.71 -13.26 -2.33
CA TYR A 480 29.59 -12.21 -1.78
C TYR A 480 30.66 -12.78 -0.84
N ALA A 481 30.31 -13.77 -0.01
CA ALA A 481 31.28 -14.48 0.82
C ALA A 481 32.32 -15.24 -0.03
N LEU A 482 31.88 -15.94 -1.09
CA LEU A 482 32.75 -16.64 -2.02
C LEU A 482 33.64 -15.67 -2.81
N LEU A 483 33.10 -14.52 -3.22
CA LEU A 483 33.87 -13.48 -3.88
C LEU A 483 34.94 -12.89 -2.97
N ALA A 484 34.60 -12.57 -1.72
CA ALA A 484 35.56 -12.07 -0.74
C ALA A 484 36.69 -13.07 -0.50
N LEU A 485 36.35 -14.37 -0.36
CA LEU A 485 37.32 -15.45 -0.25
C LEU A 485 38.18 -15.59 -1.51
N LEU A 486 37.57 -15.51 -2.70
CA LEU A 486 38.27 -15.60 -3.98
C LEU A 486 39.27 -14.45 -4.17
N VAL A 487 38.85 -13.21 -3.91
CA VAL A 487 39.72 -12.03 -3.98
C VAL A 487 40.86 -12.15 -2.95
N GLY A 488 40.55 -12.57 -1.72
CA GLY A 488 41.57 -12.83 -0.70
C GLY A 488 42.58 -13.89 -1.13
N LEU A 489 42.13 -14.99 -1.73
CA LEU A 489 43.01 -16.03 -2.27
C LEU A 489 43.88 -15.51 -3.41
N LEU A 490 43.33 -14.71 -4.33
CA LEU A 490 44.11 -14.10 -5.42
C LEU A 490 45.22 -13.20 -4.87
N ILE A 491 44.92 -12.39 -3.85
CA ILE A 491 45.91 -11.53 -3.17
C ILE A 491 46.97 -12.38 -2.47
N ILE A 492 46.58 -13.38 -1.68
CA ILE A 492 47.51 -14.26 -0.96
C ILE A 492 48.45 -14.99 -1.93
N ILE A 493 47.90 -15.56 -3.01
CA ILE A 493 48.71 -16.25 -4.04
C ILE A 493 49.62 -15.25 -4.77
N GLY A 494 49.12 -14.06 -5.12
CA GLY A 494 49.91 -13.01 -5.76
C GLY A 494 51.09 -12.55 -4.90
N LEU A 495 50.85 -12.29 -3.61
CA LEU A 495 51.88 -11.93 -2.64
C LEU A 495 52.88 -13.06 -2.43
N ARG A 496 52.42 -14.32 -2.35
CA ARG A 496 53.27 -15.51 -2.28
C ARG A 496 54.19 -15.60 -3.50
N GLU A 497 53.65 -15.47 -4.70
CA GLU A 497 54.44 -15.52 -5.94
C GLU A 497 55.46 -14.37 -6.00
N MET A 498 55.05 -13.16 -5.63
CA MET A 498 55.94 -12.00 -5.58
C MET A 498 57.07 -12.20 -4.56
N ALA A 499 56.76 -12.66 -3.34
CA ALA A 499 57.75 -12.93 -2.31
C ALA A 499 58.76 -14.01 -2.73
N VAL A 500 58.31 -15.05 -3.44
CA VAL A 500 59.20 -16.08 -4.01
C VAL A 500 60.07 -15.50 -5.13
N ARG A 501 59.51 -14.68 -6.04
CA ARG A 501 60.26 -14.05 -7.15
C ARG A 501 61.35 -13.11 -6.65
N HIS A 502 61.06 -12.33 -5.60
CA HIS A 502 62.02 -11.41 -4.99
C HIS A 502 62.89 -12.04 -3.89
N GLN A 503 62.81 -13.37 -3.71
CA GLN A 503 63.62 -14.13 -2.74
C GLN A 503 63.54 -13.60 -1.29
N VAL A 504 62.38 -13.07 -0.89
CA VAL A 504 62.17 -12.45 0.43
C VAL A 504 62.35 -13.47 1.56
N ALA A 505 61.98 -14.73 1.34
CA ALA A 505 62.21 -15.85 2.25
C ALA A 505 62.21 -17.18 1.48
N THR A 506 62.50 -18.29 2.17
CA THR A 506 62.49 -19.60 1.52
C THR A 506 61.08 -19.97 1.03
N PRO A 507 60.96 -20.70 -0.11
CA PRO A 507 59.66 -21.09 -0.66
C PRO A 507 58.76 -21.85 0.31
N GLN A 508 59.34 -22.56 1.28
CA GLN A 508 58.63 -23.28 2.34
C GLN A 508 58.00 -22.31 3.35
N ILE A 509 58.78 -21.36 3.87
CA ILE A 509 58.30 -20.34 4.83
C ILE A 509 57.19 -19.49 4.19
N VAL A 510 57.39 -19.03 2.95
CA VAL A 510 56.39 -18.23 2.22
C VAL A 510 55.10 -19.03 2.00
N SER A 511 55.18 -20.35 1.77
CA SER A 511 54.00 -21.20 1.62
C SER A 511 53.25 -21.39 2.95
N THR A 512 53.96 -21.54 4.07
CA THR A 512 53.34 -21.64 5.41
C THR A 512 52.64 -20.34 5.79
N LEU A 513 53.29 -19.19 5.55
CA LEU A 513 52.70 -17.87 5.78
C LEU A 513 51.44 -17.65 4.94
N ALA A 514 51.40 -18.12 3.70
CA ALA A 514 50.22 -18.02 2.85
C ALA A 514 49.03 -18.85 3.39
N TRP A 515 49.29 -20.04 3.95
CA TRP A 515 48.25 -20.84 4.62
C TRP A 515 47.78 -20.22 5.94
N LEU A 516 48.69 -19.64 6.73
CA LEU A 516 48.32 -18.89 7.94
C LEU A 516 47.48 -17.64 7.60
N ALA A 517 47.83 -16.91 6.55
CA ALA A 517 47.05 -15.77 6.06
C ALA A 517 45.64 -16.19 5.61
N LEU A 518 45.51 -17.33 4.93
CA LEU A 518 44.20 -17.89 4.57
C LEU A 518 43.39 -18.28 5.81
N ALA A 519 44.01 -18.95 6.79
CA ALA A 519 43.35 -19.30 8.04
C ALA A 519 42.88 -18.03 8.78
N GLY A 520 43.71 -16.99 8.85
CA GLY A 520 43.37 -15.69 9.41
C GLY A 520 42.21 -15.01 8.67
N LEU A 521 42.20 -15.05 7.33
CA LEU A 521 41.11 -14.52 6.50
C LEU A 521 39.78 -15.24 6.78
N VAL A 522 39.80 -16.57 6.86
CA VAL A 522 38.60 -17.38 7.12
C VAL A 522 38.08 -17.14 8.55
N VAL A 523 38.97 -17.18 9.56
CA VAL A 523 38.59 -16.93 10.95
C VAL A 523 38.07 -15.50 11.13
N GLY A 524 38.77 -14.50 10.57
CA GLY A 524 38.35 -13.10 10.58
C GLY A 524 37.00 -12.91 9.89
N GLY A 525 36.80 -13.53 8.72
CA GLY A 525 35.52 -13.52 8.01
C GLY A 525 34.37 -14.13 8.80
N ILE A 526 34.62 -15.24 9.52
CA ILE A 526 33.63 -15.88 10.40
C ILE A 526 33.29 -14.97 11.58
N ILE A 527 34.28 -14.30 12.19
CA ILE A 527 34.05 -13.34 13.29
C ILE A 527 33.20 -12.17 12.78
N VAL A 528 33.59 -11.56 11.66
CA VAL A 528 32.82 -10.45 11.04
C VAL A 528 31.39 -10.90 10.71
N ALA A 529 31.20 -12.09 10.12
CA ALA A 529 29.87 -12.61 9.80
C ALA A 529 28.98 -12.88 11.03
N ARG A 530 29.59 -13.09 12.21
CA ARG A 530 28.87 -13.28 13.48
C ARG A 530 28.68 -12.00 14.29
N THR A 531 29.29 -10.89 13.87
CA THR A 531 29.22 -9.61 14.55
C THR A 531 28.63 -8.56 13.61
N PRO A 532 27.29 -8.35 13.61
CA PRO A 532 26.61 -7.48 12.65
C PRO A 532 27.18 -6.06 12.60
N ASP A 533 27.46 -5.46 13.75
CA ASP A 533 28.03 -4.10 13.83
C ASP A 533 29.42 -4.02 13.21
N LEU A 534 30.22 -5.08 13.38
CA LEU A 534 31.56 -5.17 12.80
C LEU A 534 31.50 -5.38 11.29
N ALA A 535 30.52 -6.17 10.81
CA ALA A 535 30.26 -6.32 9.38
C ALA A 535 29.81 -5.01 8.74
N GLU A 536 28.97 -4.22 9.42
CA GLU A 536 28.53 -2.93 8.91
C GLU A 536 29.67 -1.89 8.87
N TYR A 537 30.62 -1.97 9.81
CA TYR A 537 31.79 -1.08 9.87
C TYR A 537 32.92 -1.49 8.91
N MET A 538 33.29 -2.77 8.86
CA MET A 538 34.48 -3.25 8.15
C MET A 538 34.21 -3.73 6.72
N ALA A 539 32.98 -4.08 6.38
CA ALA A 539 32.64 -4.65 5.06
C ALA A 539 31.85 -3.66 4.21
N ALA A 540 31.86 -3.87 2.89
CA ALA A 540 30.94 -3.18 2.00
C ALA A 540 29.50 -3.49 2.43
N ARG A 541 28.69 -2.44 2.63
CA ARG A 541 27.27 -2.60 2.96
C ARG A 541 26.63 -3.50 1.93
N ARG A 542 25.83 -4.46 2.41
CA ARG A 542 25.09 -5.39 1.55
C ARG A 542 24.32 -4.65 0.45
N PHE A 543 23.65 -3.56 0.79
CA PHE A 543 22.91 -2.73 -0.16
C PHE A 543 23.79 -2.25 -1.33
N THR A 544 25.03 -1.86 -1.05
CA THR A 544 25.99 -1.42 -2.08
C THR A 544 26.39 -2.56 -3.00
N LEU A 545 26.57 -3.78 -2.46
CA LEU A 545 26.86 -4.98 -3.26
C LEU A 545 25.65 -5.39 -4.12
N ASP A 546 24.45 -5.36 -3.54
CA ASP A 546 23.19 -5.65 -4.24
C ASP A 546 22.96 -4.63 -5.39
N ALA A 547 23.24 -3.34 -5.13
CA ALA A 547 23.16 -2.28 -6.14
C ALA A 547 24.18 -2.43 -7.27
N ALA A 548 25.37 -2.94 -6.95
CA ALA A 548 26.45 -3.20 -7.89
C ALA A 548 26.45 -4.63 -8.45
N HIS A 549 25.39 -5.42 -8.23
CA HIS A 549 25.38 -6.86 -8.49
C HIS A 549 25.68 -7.21 -9.96
N PHE A 550 25.30 -6.34 -10.89
CA PHE A 550 25.68 -6.47 -12.31
C PHE A 550 27.20 -6.51 -12.50
N TRP A 551 27.93 -5.56 -11.89
CA TRP A 551 29.39 -5.49 -11.96
C TRP A 551 30.07 -6.60 -11.18
N VAL A 552 29.49 -7.01 -10.05
CA VAL A 552 29.94 -8.18 -9.29
C VAL A 552 29.87 -9.44 -10.17
N GLY A 553 28.75 -9.63 -10.88
CA GLY A 553 28.59 -10.74 -11.82
C GLY A 553 29.64 -10.73 -12.93
N ILE A 554 29.89 -9.56 -13.54
CA ILE A 554 30.96 -9.41 -14.55
C ILE A 554 32.33 -9.79 -13.97
N GLY A 555 32.66 -9.32 -12.77
CA GLY A 555 33.93 -9.63 -12.11
C GLY A 555 34.15 -11.14 -11.93
N ILE A 556 33.12 -11.85 -11.44
CA ILE A 556 33.18 -13.31 -11.26
C ILE A 556 33.31 -14.03 -12.61
N LEU A 557 32.58 -13.60 -13.64
CA LEU A 557 32.66 -14.16 -14.99
C LEU A 557 34.07 -13.99 -15.58
N LEU A 558 34.67 -12.80 -15.46
CA LEU A 558 36.02 -12.53 -15.96
C LEU A 558 37.08 -13.35 -15.22
N ILE A 559 36.98 -13.48 -13.89
CA ILE A 559 37.89 -14.33 -13.12
C ILE A 559 37.73 -15.79 -13.56
N GLY A 560 36.49 -16.29 -13.65
CA GLY A 560 36.20 -17.64 -14.12
C GLY A 560 36.75 -17.91 -15.51
N LEU A 561 36.59 -16.97 -16.44
CA LEU A 561 37.12 -17.03 -17.81
C LEU A 561 38.65 -17.07 -17.80
N ALA A 562 39.30 -16.20 -17.04
CA ALA A 562 40.76 -16.20 -16.90
C ALA A 562 41.28 -17.54 -16.38
N LEU A 563 40.60 -18.14 -15.40
CA LEU A 563 40.96 -19.46 -14.87
C LEU A 563 40.71 -20.60 -15.87
N ALA A 564 39.63 -20.52 -16.65
CA ALA A 564 39.32 -21.50 -17.69
C ALA A 564 40.31 -21.45 -18.87
N LEU A 565 40.82 -20.26 -19.20
CA LEU A 565 41.82 -20.04 -20.26
C LEU A 565 43.24 -20.46 -19.83
N GLN A 566 43.56 -20.38 -18.53
CA GLN A 566 44.84 -20.82 -17.96
C GLN A 566 44.95 -22.36 -17.89
N GLY A 567 44.64 -23.06 -18.99
CA GLY A 567 44.57 -24.53 -19.09
C GLY A 567 45.78 -25.28 -18.51
N PRO A 568 45.66 -26.61 -18.32
CA PRO A 568 46.71 -27.39 -17.66
C PRO A 568 48.06 -27.19 -18.38
N VAL A 569 49.05 -26.71 -17.62
CA VAL A 569 50.42 -26.49 -18.12
C VAL A 569 50.94 -27.81 -18.69
N LYS A 570 51.25 -27.84 -19.99
CA LYS A 570 51.88 -29.00 -20.64
C LYS A 570 53.21 -29.29 -19.92
N GLY A 571 53.33 -30.50 -19.35
CA GLY A 571 54.57 -31.00 -18.72
C GLY A 571 54.61 -30.99 -17.18
N ALA A 572 53.60 -30.47 -16.49
CA ALA A 572 53.54 -30.56 -15.02
C ALA A 572 52.85 -31.86 -14.59
N ALA A 573 53.61 -32.79 -14.00
CA ALA A 573 53.04 -33.95 -13.30
C ALA A 573 52.17 -33.44 -12.13
N ALA A 574 50.87 -33.72 -12.22
CA ALA A 574 49.74 -33.08 -11.53
C ALA A 574 49.23 -31.82 -12.23
N GLY A 575 48.53 -32.02 -13.36
CA GLY A 575 47.58 -31.04 -13.86
C GLY A 575 46.40 -30.91 -12.90
N ALA A 576 45.73 -29.75 -12.90
CA ALA A 576 44.45 -29.59 -12.22
C ALA A 576 43.54 -30.79 -12.56
N PRO A 577 42.65 -31.25 -11.65
CA PRO A 577 41.80 -32.40 -11.92
C PRO A 577 41.18 -32.24 -13.31
N ALA A 578 41.37 -33.21 -14.21
CA ALA A 578 41.09 -33.05 -15.65
C ALA A 578 39.64 -32.64 -15.99
N GLY A 579 38.74 -32.62 -15.00
CA GLY A 579 37.37 -32.11 -15.09
C GLY A 579 37.17 -30.65 -14.69
N LEU A 580 38.03 -30.02 -13.88
CA LEU A 580 37.75 -28.70 -13.27
C LEU A 580 37.66 -27.58 -14.32
N GLY A 581 38.56 -27.60 -15.32
CA GLY A 581 38.51 -26.65 -16.45
C GLY A 581 37.25 -26.81 -17.31
N LYS A 582 36.78 -28.06 -17.50
CA LYS A 582 35.51 -28.33 -18.20
C LYS A 582 34.31 -27.80 -17.42
N VAL A 583 34.31 -27.99 -16.09
CA VAL A 583 33.28 -27.46 -15.20
C VAL A 583 33.21 -25.93 -15.29
N LEU A 584 34.36 -25.23 -15.28
CA LEU A 584 34.39 -23.76 -15.44
C LEU A 584 33.76 -23.32 -16.77
N TRP A 585 34.09 -23.98 -17.88
CA TRP A 585 33.48 -23.68 -19.19
C TRP A 585 31.96 -23.92 -19.21
N VAL A 586 31.49 -25.04 -18.66
CA VAL A 586 30.05 -25.34 -18.56
C VAL A 586 29.33 -24.27 -17.75
N LEU A 587 29.89 -23.88 -16.60
CA LEU A 587 29.31 -22.84 -15.74
C LEU A 587 29.32 -21.46 -16.40
N LEU A 588 30.37 -21.10 -17.14
CA LEU A 588 30.44 -19.86 -17.92
C LEU A 588 29.36 -19.81 -19.00
N ILE A 589 29.18 -20.89 -19.77
CA ILE A 589 28.15 -20.97 -20.82
C ILE A 589 26.76 -20.89 -20.19
N PHE A 590 26.49 -21.66 -19.14
CA PHE A 590 25.20 -21.66 -18.45
C PHE A 590 24.86 -20.28 -17.87
N THR A 591 25.81 -19.66 -17.16
CA THR A 591 25.63 -18.33 -16.55
C THR A 591 25.46 -17.26 -17.62
N GLY A 592 26.25 -17.32 -18.70
CA GLY A 592 26.13 -16.42 -19.84
C GLY A 592 24.79 -16.54 -20.56
N ALA A 593 24.28 -17.76 -20.76
CA ALA A 593 22.95 -18.00 -21.34
C ALA A 593 21.83 -17.43 -20.46
N CYS A 594 21.90 -17.65 -19.13
CA CYS A 594 20.94 -17.06 -18.19
C CYS A 594 21.01 -15.53 -18.19
N GLY A 595 22.21 -14.95 -18.20
CA GLY A 595 22.43 -13.51 -18.30
C GLY A 595 21.86 -12.92 -19.60
N GLY A 596 22.05 -13.59 -20.73
CA GLY A 596 21.47 -13.22 -22.02
C GLY A 596 19.94 -13.19 -21.99
N LEU A 597 19.30 -14.20 -21.39
CA LEU A 597 17.84 -14.21 -21.21
C LEU A 597 17.34 -13.05 -20.33
N VAL A 598 18.06 -12.76 -19.23
CA VAL A 598 17.72 -11.65 -18.33
C VAL A 598 17.82 -10.28 -19.01
N LEU A 599 18.82 -10.09 -19.88
CA LEU A 599 19.03 -8.83 -20.60
C LEU A 599 18.06 -8.65 -21.76
N LEU A 600 17.84 -9.69 -22.57
CA LEU A 600 17.04 -9.60 -23.80
C LEU A 600 15.53 -9.72 -23.56
N LYS A 601 15.11 -10.35 -22.46
CA LYS A 601 13.70 -10.53 -22.04
C LYS A 601 12.73 -10.90 -23.19
N PRO A 602 13.02 -11.95 -23.99
CA PRO A 602 12.12 -12.34 -25.08
C PRO A 602 10.73 -12.70 -24.54
N GLY A 603 9.69 -12.02 -25.02
CA GLY A 603 8.33 -12.13 -24.48
C GLY A 603 7.76 -13.56 -24.49
N PHE A 604 8.09 -14.35 -25.51
CA PHE A 604 7.67 -15.75 -25.63
C PHE A 604 8.33 -16.69 -24.61
N LEU A 605 9.40 -16.25 -23.92
CA LEU A 605 10.10 -16.99 -22.87
C LEU A 605 9.98 -16.29 -21.51
N ALA A 606 8.91 -15.52 -21.25
CA ALA A 606 8.77 -14.77 -20.00
C ALA A 606 8.88 -15.65 -18.74
N ALA A 607 8.32 -16.87 -18.77
CA ALA A 607 8.43 -17.82 -17.65
C ALA A 607 9.89 -18.28 -17.43
N LEU A 608 10.58 -18.65 -18.51
CA LEU A 608 11.99 -19.07 -18.46
C LEU A 608 12.90 -17.91 -18.03
N THR A 609 12.62 -16.69 -18.50
CA THR A 609 13.34 -15.46 -18.13
C THR A 609 13.26 -15.22 -16.62
N ARG A 610 12.12 -15.49 -15.97
CA ARG A 610 11.99 -15.38 -14.51
C ARG A 610 12.90 -16.38 -13.76
N LEU A 611 12.95 -17.62 -14.25
CA LEU A 611 13.84 -18.65 -13.69
C LEU A 611 15.31 -18.32 -13.95
N ALA A 612 15.63 -17.69 -15.10
CA ALA A 612 16.98 -17.30 -15.48
C ALA A 612 17.63 -16.31 -14.49
N TYR A 613 16.86 -15.49 -13.77
CA TYR A 613 17.45 -14.64 -12.71
C TYR A 613 18.07 -15.50 -11.59
N THR A 614 17.36 -16.53 -11.11
CA THR A 614 17.91 -17.42 -10.08
C THR A 614 18.97 -18.34 -10.67
N GLY A 615 18.80 -18.78 -11.93
CA GLY A 615 19.82 -19.55 -12.66
C GLY A 615 21.13 -18.79 -12.81
N PHE A 616 21.07 -17.49 -13.11
CA PHE A 616 22.24 -16.61 -13.21
C PHE A 616 23.00 -16.52 -11.89
N ASP A 617 22.30 -16.23 -10.78
CA ASP A 617 22.93 -16.14 -9.46
C ASP A 617 23.48 -17.51 -8.98
N LEU A 618 22.78 -18.60 -9.30
CA LEU A 618 23.26 -19.95 -8.99
C LEU A 618 24.52 -20.27 -9.78
N GLY A 619 24.54 -19.90 -11.07
CA GLY A 619 25.70 -20.01 -11.94
C GLY A 619 26.88 -19.22 -11.41
N LEU A 620 26.68 -17.98 -10.97
CA LEU A 620 27.72 -17.16 -10.33
C LEU A 620 28.25 -17.78 -9.05
N ALA A 621 27.38 -18.29 -8.17
CA ALA A 621 27.79 -18.94 -6.93
C ALA A 621 28.64 -20.20 -7.20
N LEU A 622 28.21 -21.06 -8.13
CA LEU A 622 28.93 -22.26 -8.52
C LEU A 622 30.26 -21.93 -9.22
N LEU A 623 30.27 -20.89 -10.06
CA LEU A 623 31.48 -20.43 -10.75
C LEU A 623 32.50 -19.85 -9.76
N ALA A 624 32.04 -19.05 -8.80
CA ALA A 624 32.88 -18.53 -7.71
C ALA A 624 33.44 -19.69 -6.86
N LEU A 625 32.61 -20.67 -6.49
CA LEU A 625 33.03 -21.85 -5.75
C LEU A 625 34.09 -22.68 -6.50
N ALA A 626 33.86 -22.97 -7.79
CA ALA A 626 34.82 -23.68 -8.63
C ALA A 626 36.14 -22.90 -8.77
N SER A 627 36.06 -21.57 -8.85
CA SER A 627 37.24 -20.68 -8.88
C SER A 627 38.02 -20.72 -7.56
N VAL A 628 37.32 -20.69 -6.42
CA VAL A 628 37.92 -20.85 -5.08
C VAL A 628 38.62 -22.21 -4.97
N ILE A 629 37.97 -23.31 -5.36
CA ILE A 629 38.56 -24.66 -5.35
C ILE A 629 39.83 -24.69 -6.23
N THR A 630 39.78 -24.08 -7.41
CA THR A 630 40.95 -23.95 -8.31
C THR A 630 42.10 -23.20 -7.62
N MET A 631 41.80 -22.10 -6.93
CA MET A 631 42.81 -21.31 -6.22
C MET A 631 43.38 -22.03 -5.00
N LEU A 632 42.55 -22.71 -4.20
CA LEU A 632 43.01 -23.52 -3.08
C LEU A 632 43.95 -24.64 -3.54
N TRP A 633 43.61 -25.29 -4.66
CA TRP A 633 44.49 -26.31 -5.24
C TRP A 633 45.83 -25.72 -5.69
N ARG A 634 45.83 -24.52 -6.29
CA ARG A 634 47.08 -23.80 -6.64
C ARG A 634 47.89 -23.38 -5.41
N LEU A 635 47.24 -23.02 -4.31
CA LEU A 635 47.90 -22.72 -3.05
C LEU A 635 48.61 -23.97 -2.48
N GLY A 636 47.97 -25.14 -2.60
CA GLY A 636 48.52 -26.43 -2.18
C GLY A 636 49.70 -26.94 -3.03
N MET A 637 49.81 -26.53 -4.30
CA MET A 637 51.00 -26.81 -5.11
C MET A 637 52.20 -26.02 -4.55
N GLY A 638 53.18 -26.73 -3.97
CA GLY A 638 54.36 -26.13 -3.32
C GLY A 638 55.17 -25.23 -4.27
N ALA A 639 55.68 -24.12 -3.73
CA ALA A 639 56.39 -23.09 -4.49
C ALA A 639 57.66 -23.61 -5.21
N GLY A 640 58.27 -24.69 -4.71
CA GLY A 640 59.45 -25.32 -5.32
C GLY A 640 59.17 -26.03 -6.65
N LYS A 641 58.03 -26.73 -6.80
CA LYS A 641 57.71 -27.47 -8.04
C LYS A 641 57.48 -26.57 -9.26
N ARG A 642 57.01 -25.33 -9.04
CA ARG A 642 56.70 -24.39 -10.13
C ARG A 642 57.96 -23.73 -10.70
N ARG A 643 58.99 -23.50 -9.87
CA ARG A 643 60.27 -22.93 -10.29
C ARG A 643 61.03 -23.91 -11.21
N ASP A 644 61.09 -25.19 -10.83
CA ASP A 644 61.66 -26.25 -11.67
C ASP A 644 60.93 -26.41 -13.02
N THR A 645 59.63 -26.12 -13.06
CA THR A 645 58.83 -26.22 -14.30
C THR A 645 59.05 -25.01 -15.23
N ILE A 646 59.20 -23.81 -14.66
CA ILE A 646 59.45 -22.56 -15.43
C ILE A 646 60.90 -22.50 -15.92
N GLU A 647 61.88 -22.88 -15.09
CA GLU A 647 63.30 -22.96 -15.49
C GLU A 647 63.52 -24.02 -16.58
N ARG A 648 62.79 -25.15 -16.55
CA ARG A 648 62.82 -26.15 -17.65
C ARG A 648 62.13 -25.69 -18.93
N GLN A 649 61.13 -24.81 -18.87
CA GLN A 649 60.48 -24.26 -20.07
C GLN A 649 61.32 -23.17 -20.74
N ASN A 650 61.98 -22.31 -19.96
CA ASN A 650 62.89 -21.30 -20.50
C ASN A 650 64.21 -21.89 -21.03
N ALA A 651 64.57 -23.11 -20.63
CA ALA A 651 65.70 -23.86 -21.19
C ALA A 651 65.33 -24.68 -22.44
N ALA A 652 64.04 -24.77 -22.78
CA ALA A 652 63.52 -25.54 -23.93
C ALA A 652 62.90 -24.66 -25.03
N ALA A 653 62.92 -23.34 -24.86
CA ALA A 653 62.67 -22.32 -25.88
C ALA A 653 63.98 -21.60 -26.16
#